data_AF-A0A2G6J578-F1
#
_entry.id   AF-A0A2G6J578-F1
#
_cell.length_a   1.000
_cell.length_b   1.000
_cell.length_c   1.000
_cell.angle_alpha   90.00
_cell.angle_beta   90.00
_cell.angle_gamma   90.00
#
_symmetry.space_group_name_H-M   'P 1'
#
loop_
_entity.id
_entity.type
_entity.pdbx_description
1 polymer ?
#
loop_
_entity_poly.entity_id
_entity_poly.type
_entity_poly.pdbx_seq_one_letter_code
_entity_poly.pdbx_strand_id
1 'polypeptide(L)'
;MDATRVKLRDYGVALVLFALTFGALGLAQTRQGVMRDEATYFHAAESYWRWFEELGKNYDKGQTKRSFTVKAISRFWRFNNEHPVLVKALLGLSWRVFRTTNPRHGKRHGIGDGLGWMSEISAFRLPGWFFTALGVVLIYLFGVRIESRTTGLVAALLYLTIPRVFFHGQLACFDSAVTTMWLAVVYAYYRALDRARWGIIAGLLFGLALATKHNAWFIPALLLIHYLVVIWPDVSLRPLRPPRAPLVFIAMALLGPAVFYAHWPWLWFDTVKHLSFYFTFHLKHSYYNMEYLGQNWGLPPLPISYPFGMTLFTVPAILLLLAVVGMWLYGRYHVLTVLSRWVGVRPPPFESRFRYPAKRSWLRPAKGLDPRIGLLLALNAIFPLILIALPKTPIFGGTKHWLPAYPFLCLFAGVSLSRLLEQLRQRGALWKGLGYALIALAALPGALNTIQTHPFGLSQYNAFAGGPAGGADLGLNRQFWGYAPRQLLPWLNKTAPPHTSIYYHDLNPGSHAAYIRDGLLRSDLRYSGYEQHGISTSKMAMVVHELHFNKYDYWIWAAYGTPIPAKVLTLDGVPLVSVYARPGLLESTPTKPSRRRAEHGRPLSRPQRVRRIMKARAKPAEPASKAKPAPRAKPKPTSGVVKPPQKPTDGT
;
A
#
# COMPACT_ATOMS: atom_id res chain seq x y z
N MET A 1 -34.60 20.15 -7.65
CA MET A 1 -34.00 18.86 -8.08
C MET A 1 -33.01 18.38 -7.02
N ASP A 2 -33.14 17.13 -6.57
CA ASP A 2 -32.38 16.55 -5.43
C ASP A 2 -30.88 16.37 -5.78
N ALA A 3 -30.06 17.39 -5.51
CA ALA A 3 -28.65 17.46 -5.95
C ALA A 3 -27.73 16.40 -5.31
N THR A 4 -28.16 15.77 -4.22
CA THR A 4 -27.41 14.77 -3.43
C THR A 4 -27.71 13.31 -3.84
N ARG A 5 -28.64 13.11 -4.79
CA ARG A 5 -28.80 11.80 -5.43
C ARG A 5 -27.71 11.58 -6.47
N VAL A 6 -26.91 10.55 -6.24
CA VAL A 6 -26.01 9.97 -7.26
C VAL A 6 -26.86 9.54 -8.46
N LYS A 7 -26.60 10.15 -9.62
CA LYS A 7 -27.25 9.89 -10.91
C LYS A 7 -26.38 8.98 -11.79
N LEU A 8 -26.94 8.45 -12.88
CA LEU A 8 -26.20 7.59 -13.82
C LEU A 8 -24.89 8.23 -14.32
N ARG A 9 -24.92 9.52 -14.67
CA ARG A 9 -23.73 10.27 -15.09
C ARG A 9 -22.61 10.31 -14.05
N ASP A 10 -22.95 10.20 -12.77
CA ASP A 10 -21.95 10.21 -11.71
C ASP A 10 -21.16 8.91 -11.70
N TYR A 11 -21.80 7.79 -12.02
CA TYR A 11 -21.10 6.51 -12.23
C TYR A 11 -20.19 6.55 -13.45
N GLY A 12 -20.56 7.28 -14.51
CA GLY A 12 -19.67 7.54 -15.65
C GLY A 12 -18.39 8.29 -15.26
N VAL A 13 -18.52 9.37 -14.49
CA VAL A 13 -17.36 10.10 -13.94
C VAL A 13 -16.53 9.22 -13.02
N ALA A 14 -17.17 8.43 -12.15
CA ALA A 14 -16.47 7.49 -11.27
C ALA A 14 -15.66 6.45 -12.07
N LEU A 15 -16.22 5.90 -13.17
CA LEU A 15 -15.51 4.97 -14.03
C LEU A 15 -14.29 5.60 -14.69
N VAL A 16 -14.40 6.86 -15.15
CA VAL A 16 -13.26 7.61 -15.70
C VAL A 16 -12.18 7.81 -14.64
N LEU A 17 -12.56 8.26 -13.42
CA LEU A 17 -11.61 8.42 -12.32
C LEU A 17 -10.93 7.10 -11.95
N PHE A 18 -11.67 5.99 -11.97
CA PHE A 18 -11.12 4.66 -11.76
C PHE A 18 -10.07 4.31 -12.82
N ALA A 19 -10.43 4.42 -14.10
CA ALA A 19 -9.55 4.06 -15.21
C ALA A 19 -8.28 4.91 -15.24
N LEU A 20 -8.41 6.23 -15.05
CA LEU A 20 -7.27 7.16 -14.99
C LEU A 20 -6.36 6.85 -13.80
N THR A 21 -6.93 6.63 -12.61
CA THR A 21 -6.14 6.30 -11.41
C THR A 21 -5.42 4.96 -11.57
N PHE A 22 -6.14 3.94 -12.02
CA PHE A 22 -5.59 2.60 -12.24
C PHE A 22 -4.46 2.62 -13.28
N GLY A 23 -4.67 3.30 -14.40
CA GLY A 23 -3.66 3.46 -15.45
C GLY A 23 -2.43 4.24 -14.97
N ALA A 24 -2.63 5.36 -14.28
CA ALA A 24 -1.53 6.19 -13.76
C ALA A 24 -0.64 5.40 -12.78
N LEU A 25 -1.24 4.64 -11.86
CA LEU A 25 -0.51 3.79 -10.91
C LEU A 25 0.22 2.64 -11.62
N GLY A 26 -0.45 1.99 -12.58
CA GLY A 26 0.15 0.91 -13.36
C GLY A 26 1.38 1.34 -14.19
N LEU A 27 1.37 2.58 -14.68
CA LEU A 27 2.52 3.18 -15.39
C LEU A 27 3.64 3.58 -14.41
N ALA A 28 3.28 4.30 -13.33
CA ALA A 28 4.24 4.84 -12.37
C ALA A 28 5.02 3.75 -11.62
N GLN A 29 4.36 2.66 -11.25
CA GLN A 29 4.97 1.59 -10.44
C GLN A 29 6.20 0.93 -11.09
N THR A 30 6.39 1.04 -12.40
CA THR A 30 7.53 0.45 -13.12
C THR A 30 8.89 0.96 -12.63
N ARG A 31 8.90 2.18 -12.07
CA ARG A 31 10.05 2.79 -11.41
C ARG A 31 10.07 2.55 -9.90
N GLN A 32 8.99 2.09 -9.30
CA GLN A 32 8.87 1.89 -7.86
C GLN A 32 9.67 0.67 -7.39
N GLY A 33 10.56 0.84 -6.41
CA GLY A 33 11.31 -0.26 -5.81
C GLY A 33 10.43 -1.20 -5.00
N VAL A 34 10.78 -2.48 -4.97
CA VAL A 34 10.20 -3.50 -4.09
C VAL A 34 10.61 -3.20 -2.65
N MET A 35 9.60 -3.00 -1.81
CA MET A 35 9.77 -2.71 -0.40
C MET A 35 10.08 -3.98 0.40
N ARG A 36 10.68 -3.81 1.58
CA ARG A 36 10.89 -4.91 2.53
C ARG A 36 9.65 -5.79 2.76
N ASP A 37 8.50 -5.16 3.02
CA ASP A 37 7.23 -5.85 3.30
C ASP A 37 6.67 -6.57 2.05
N GLU A 38 6.82 -5.97 0.85
CA GLU A 38 6.30 -6.54 -0.41
C GLU A 38 6.91 -7.91 -0.69
N ALA A 39 8.22 -8.07 -0.50
CA ALA A 39 8.88 -9.35 -0.75
C ALA A 39 8.32 -10.49 0.14
N THR A 40 8.00 -10.19 1.39
CA THR A 40 7.33 -11.13 2.31
C THR A 40 5.92 -11.45 1.81
N TYR A 41 5.19 -10.43 1.38
CA TYR A 41 3.82 -10.62 0.87
C TYR A 41 3.77 -11.38 -0.45
N PHE A 42 4.75 -11.20 -1.36
CA PHE A 42 4.88 -11.99 -2.58
C PHE A 42 5.00 -13.47 -2.27
N HIS A 43 5.86 -13.84 -1.32
CA HIS A 43 6.04 -15.23 -0.92
C HIS A 43 4.78 -15.82 -0.28
N ALA A 44 4.14 -15.08 0.63
CA ALA A 44 2.89 -15.50 1.26
C ALA A 44 1.77 -15.68 0.23
N ALA A 45 1.60 -14.70 -0.66
CA ALA A 45 0.60 -14.69 -1.72
C ALA A 45 0.72 -15.88 -2.66
N GLU A 46 1.94 -16.19 -3.10
CA GLU A 46 2.22 -17.38 -3.89
C GLU A 46 1.88 -18.67 -3.13
N SER A 47 2.29 -18.77 -1.85
CA SER A 47 1.99 -19.94 -1.02
C SER A 47 0.48 -20.15 -0.86
N TYR A 48 -0.29 -19.08 -0.62
CA TYR A 48 -1.73 -19.15 -0.41
C TYR A 48 -2.45 -19.54 -1.69
N TRP A 49 -2.03 -18.98 -2.83
CA TRP A 49 -2.63 -19.32 -4.12
C TRP A 49 -2.42 -20.80 -4.49
N ARG A 50 -1.27 -21.37 -4.14
CA ARG A 50 -1.00 -22.80 -4.37
C ARG A 50 -1.96 -23.73 -3.60
N TRP A 51 -2.55 -23.27 -2.50
CA TRP A 51 -3.62 -24.03 -1.85
C TRP A 51 -4.86 -24.14 -2.73
N PHE A 52 -5.27 -23.05 -3.41
CA PHE A 52 -6.39 -23.07 -4.34
C PHE A 52 -6.11 -23.97 -5.56
N GLU A 53 -4.87 -23.96 -6.07
CA GLU A 53 -4.47 -24.87 -7.14
C GLU A 53 -4.52 -26.35 -6.71
N GLU A 54 -4.04 -26.65 -5.51
CA GLU A 54 -4.13 -28.00 -4.96
C GLU A 54 -5.57 -28.41 -4.66
N LEU A 55 -6.40 -27.47 -4.19
CA LEU A 55 -7.83 -27.67 -4.03
C LEU A 55 -8.50 -28.06 -5.34
N GLY A 56 -8.23 -27.35 -6.44
CA GLY A 56 -8.73 -27.73 -7.77
C GLY A 56 -8.27 -29.13 -8.19
N LYS A 57 -6.97 -29.42 -8.08
CA LYS A 57 -6.42 -30.76 -8.42
C LYS A 57 -7.01 -31.89 -7.57
N ASN A 58 -7.29 -31.64 -6.29
CA ASN A 58 -7.90 -32.62 -5.41
C ASN A 58 -9.41 -32.74 -5.69
N TYR A 59 -10.08 -31.66 -6.07
CA TYR A 59 -11.47 -31.68 -6.51
C TYR A 59 -11.65 -32.56 -7.75
N ASP A 60 -10.83 -32.36 -8.78
CA ASP A 60 -10.85 -33.15 -10.03
C ASP A 60 -10.62 -34.65 -9.79
N LYS A 61 -9.94 -35.00 -8.68
CA LYS A 61 -9.65 -36.39 -8.28
C LYS A 61 -10.66 -36.96 -7.27
N GLY A 62 -11.72 -36.24 -6.91
CA GLY A 62 -12.67 -36.65 -5.87
C GLY A 62 -12.08 -36.68 -4.45
N GLN A 63 -10.95 -36.01 -4.22
CA GLN A 63 -10.15 -36.03 -2.98
C GLN A 63 -10.16 -34.70 -2.22
N THR A 64 -11.18 -33.85 -2.41
CA THR A 64 -11.30 -32.50 -1.85
C THR A 64 -10.96 -32.40 -0.36
N LYS A 65 -11.38 -33.40 0.44
CA LYS A 65 -11.10 -33.46 1.89
C LYS A 65 -9.61 -33.34 2.23
N ARG A 66 -8.70 -33.78 1.35
CA ARG A 66 -7.24 -33.69 1.56
C ARG A 66 -6.77 -32.24 1.70
N SER A 67 -7.39 -31.30 0.98
CA SER A 67 -7.04 -29.87 1.01
C SER A 67 -7.44 -29.16 2.31
N PHE A 68 -8.38 -29.73 3.06
CA PHE A 68 -8.89 -29.19 4.32
C PHE A 68 -8.29 -29.86 5.55
N THR A 69 -7.21 -30.63 5.39
CA THR A 69 -6.49 -31.20 6.54
C THR A 69 -5.60 -30.14 7.21
N VAL A 70 -5.34 -30.29 8.51
CA VAL A 70 -4.39 -29.44 9.27
C VAL A 70 -3.04 -29.35 8.56
N LYS A 71 -2.55 -30.48 8.04
CA LYS A 71 -1.28 -30.57 7.29
C LYS A 71 -1.33 -29.73 5.99
N ALA A 72 -2.42 -29.82 5.23
CA ALA A 72 -2.58 -29.06 4.00
C ALA A 72 -2.68 -27.55 4.27
N ILE A 73 -3.50 -27.14 5.23
CA ILE A 73 -3.63 -25.72 5.60
C ILE A 73 -2.32 -25.17 6.15
N SER A 74 -1.68 -25.87 7.09
CA SER A 74 -0.41 -25.43 7.69
C SER A 74 0.72 -25.31 6.67
N ARG A 75 0.73 -26.15 5.63
CA ARG A 75 1.75 -26.07 4.58
C ARG A 75 1.68 -24.75 3.80
N PHE A 76 0.47 -24.24 3.55
CA PHE A 76 0.29 -23.07 2.67
C PHE A 76 0.04 -21.77 3.44
N TRP A 77 -0.77 -21.82 4.50
CA TRP A 77 -1.29 -20.63 5.20
C TRP A 77 -0.51 -20.25 6.46
N ARG A 78 0.56 -20.98 6.81
CA ARG A 78 1.36 -20.70 8.02
C ARG A 78 2.34 -19.53 7.84
N PHE A 79 2.88 -19.33 6.64
CA PHE A 79 3.82 -18.24 6.42
C PHE A 79 3.09 -16.89 6.45
N ASN A 80 3.67 -15.90 7.14
CA ASN A 80 3.10 -14.57 7.35
C ASN A 80 1.67 -14.59 7.94
N ASN A 81 1.38 -15.54 8.84
CA ASN A 81 0.07 -15.71 9.49
C ASN A 81 -0.18 -14.71 10.63
N GLU A 82 0.76 -13.81 10.89
CA GLU A 82 0.57 -12.66 11.77
C GLU A 82 -0.35 -11.60 11.17
N HIS A 83 -0.62 -11.62 9.85
CA HIS A 83 -1.48 -10.63 9.19
C HIS A 83 -2.67 -11.26 8.47
N PRO A 84 -3.82 -10.56 8.41
CA PRO A 84 -5.00 -11.02 7.65
C PRO A 84 -4.72 -11.28 6.18
N VAL A 85 -5.58 -12.05 5.52
CA VAL A 85 -5.22 -12.73 4.27
C VAL A 85 -5.87 -12.21 2.99
N LEU A 86 -6.88 -11.33 3.07
CA LEU A 86 -7.62 -10.88 1.88
C LEU A 86 -6.70 -10.32 0.82
N VAL A 87 -5.84 -9.38 1.21
CA VAL A 87 -4.92 -8.75 0.26
C VAL A 87 -3.96 -9.80 -0.30
N LYS A 88 -3.28 -10.59 0.54
CA LYS A 88 -2.32 -11.62 0.09
C LYS A 88 -2.95 -12.65 -0.86
N ALA A 89 -4.19 -13.06 -0.61
CA ALA A 89 -4.93 -13.94 -1.50
C ALA A 89 -5.19 -13.28 -2.87
N LEU A 90 -5.58 -12.00 -2.89
CA LEU A 90 -5.76 -11.23 -4.13
C LEU A 90 -4.44 -10.99 -4.87
N LEU A 91 -3.33 -10.70 -4.14
CA LEU A 91 -1.99 -10.61 -4.74
C LEU A 91 -1.63 -11.94 -5.42
N GLY A 92 -1.92 -13.07 -4.77
CA GLY A 92 -1.63 -14.42 -5.29
C GLY A 92 -2.45 -14.77 -6.52
N LEU A 93 -3.76 -14.45 -6.50
CA LEU A 93 -4.65 -14.58 -7.65
C LEU A 93 -4.14 -13.74 -8.83
N SER A 94 -3.86 -12.46 -8.58
CA SER A 94 -3.41 -11.53 -9.62
C SER A 94 -2.08 -11.99 -10.23
N TRP A 95 -1.12 -12.36 -9.39
CA TRP A 95 0.14 -12.96 -9.82
C TRP A 95 -0.06 -14.25 -10.60
N ARG A 96 -1.02 -15.10 -10.24
CA ARG A 96 -1.30 -16.32 -11.01
C ARG A 96 -1.82 -16.04 -12.39
N VAL A 97 -2.76 -15.10 -12.49
CA VAL A 97 -3.51 -14.84 -13.70
C VAL A 97 -2.69 -13.99 -14.67
N PHE A 98 -2.07 -12.91 -14.22
CA PHE A 98 -1.56 -11.87 -15.14
C PHE A 98 -0.06 -11.91 -15.43
N ARG A 99 0.73 -12.61 -14.61
CA ARG A 99 2.20 -12.59 -14.76
C ARG A 99 2.67 -13.15 -16.10
N THR A 100 3.79 -12.64 -16.56
CA THR A 100 4.62 -13.23 -17.61
C THR A 100 5.56 -14.27 -17.00
N THR A 101 5.61 -15.47 -17.59
CA THR A 101 6.62 -16.47 -17.24
C THR A 101 7.92 -16.11 -17.95
N ASN A 102 8.97 -15.75 -17.21
CA ASN A 102 10.28 -15.50 -17.81
C ASN A 102 10.91 -16.84 -18.25
N PRO A 103 11.15 -17.08 -19.55
CA PRO A 103 11.68 -18.35 -20.05
C PRO A 103 13.06 -18.69 -19.46
N ARG A 104 13.85 -17.68 -19.09
CA ARG A 104 15.21 -17.83 -18.57
C ARG A 104 15.28 -18.44 -17.16
N HIS A 105 14.17 -18.44 -16.42
CA HIS A 105 14.12 -18.92 -15.04
C HIS A 105 13.27 -20.18 -14.85
N GLY A 106 12.82 -20.80 -15.95
CA GLY A 106 12.03 -22.04 -15.95
C GLY A 106 10.64 -21.91 -15.31
N LYS A 107 9.87 -23.00 -15.32
CA LYS A 107 8.56 -23.05 -14.66
C LYS A 107 8.74 -23.18 -13.14
N ARG A 108 8.33 -22.16 -12.39
CA ARG A 108 8.36 -22.19 -10.94
C ARG A 108 7.30 -23.17 -10.40
N HIS A 109 7.74 -24.16 -9.61
CA HIS A 109 6.87 -25.16 -8.97
C HIS A 109 5.93 -25.95 -9.90
N GLY A 110 6.26 -26.06 -11.19
CA GLY A 110 5.40 -26.71 -12.19
C GLY A 110 4.07 -25.98 -12.43
N ILE A 111 4.00 -24.68 -12.13
CA ILE A 111 2.81 -23.87 -12.33
C ILE A 111 2.71 -23.50 -13.82
N GLY A 112 1.50 -23.59 -14.39
CA GLY A 112 1.23 -23.20 -15.77
C GLY A 112 1.44 -21.70 -15.99
N ASP A 113 1.54 -21.30 -17.26
CA ASP A 113 1.76 -19.91 -17.62
C ASP A 113 0.54 -19.05 -17.23
N GLY A 114 0.81 -17.79 -16.87
CA GLY A 114 -0.23 -16.76 -16.77
C GLY A 114 -0.60 -16.22 -18.15
N LEU A 115 -1.44 -15.20 -18.19
CA LEU A 115 -1.81 -14.47 -19.41
C LEU A 115 -0.64 -13.70 -20.04
N GLY A 116 0.44 -13.48 -19.28
CA GLY A 116 1.63 -12.81 -19.80
C GLY A 116 1.50 -11.31 -20.03
N TRP A 117 0.53 -10.65 -19.38
CA TRP A 117 0.23 -9.24 -19.59
C TRP A 117 1.18 -8.29 -18.86
N MET A 118 1.86 -8.75 -17.80
CA MET A 118 2.71 -7.90 -16.98
C MET A 118 3.81 -8.67 -16.24
N SER A 119 4.84 -7.96 -15.78
CA SER A 119 5.94 -8.55 -14.98
C SER A 119 5.44 -9.17 -13.67
N GLU A 120 6.28 -9.97 -13.01
CA GLU A 120 5.91 -10.63 -11.75
C GLU A 120 5.57 -9.60 -10.66
N ILE A 121 6.43 -8.59 -10.48
CA ILE A 121 6.24 -7.52 -9.50
C ILE A 121 4.96 -6.74 -9.80
N SER A 122 4.72 -6.43 -11.07
CA SER A 122 3.53 -5.71 -11.53
C SER A 122 2.25 -6.48 -11.23
N ALA A 123 2.24 -7.79 -11.49
CA ALA A 123 1.09 -8.65 -11.22
C ALA A 123 0.77 -8.74 -9.73
N PHE A 124 1.79 -8.79 -8.86
CA PHE A 124 1.54 -8.69 -7.42
C PHE A 124 1.00 -7.32 -7.01
N ARG A 125 1.41 -6.22 -7.65
CA ARG A 125 1.00 -4.85 -7.27
C ARG A 125 -0.39 -4.44 -7.74
N LEU A 126 -0.92 -5.10 -8.77
CA LEU A 126 -2.21 -4.75 -9.38
C LEU A 126 -3.37 -4.59 -8.37
N PRO A 127 -3.56 -5.47 -7.36
CA PRO A 127 -4.58 -5.25 -6.34
C PRO A 127 -4.42 -3.94 -5.56
N GLY A 128 -3.19 -3.47 -5.34
CA GLY A 128 -2.92 -2.16 -4.74
C GLY A 128 -3.46 -1.01 -5.61
N TRP A 129 -3.26 -1.09 -6.93
CA TRP A 129 -3.80 -0.10 -7.88
C TRP A 129 -5.33 -0.12 -7.87
N PHE A 130 -5.92 -1.32 -7.89
CA PHE A 130 -7.35 -1.53 -7.83
C PHE A 130 -7.97 -0.89 -6.57
N PHE A 131 -7.41 -1.18 -5.39
CA PHE A 131 -7.94 -0.62 -4.15
C PHE A 131 -7.79 0.90 -4.09
N THR A 132 -6.71 1.45 -4.61
CA THR A 132 -6.51 2.91 -4.66
C THR A 132 -7.51 3.58 -5.59
N ALA A 133 -7.69 3.04 -6.80
CA ALA A 133 -8.68 3.52 -7.76
C ALA A 133 -10.12 3.41 -7.22
N LEU A 134 -10.44 2.31 -6.53
CA LEU A 134 -11.71 2.13 -5.84
C LEU A 134 -11.89 3.15 -4.70
N GLY A 135 -10.83 3.46 -3.95
CA GLY A 135 -10.82 4.51 -2.93
C GLY A 135 -11.18 5.87 -3.51
N VAL A 136 -10.56 6.26 -4.63
CA VAL A 136 -10.88 7.50 -5.37
C VAL A 136 -12.35 7.53 -5.81
N VAL A 137 -12.88 6.43 -6.35
CA VAL A 137 -14.30 6.30 -6.70
C VAL A 137 -15.21 6.51 -5.50
N LEU A 138 -14.89 5.87 -4.37
CA LEU A 138 -15.67 5.99 -3.14
C LEU A 138 -15.63 7.40 -2.59
N ILE A 139 -14.49 8.08 -2.61
CA ILE A 139 -14.37 9.50 -2.21
C ILE A 139 -15.26 10.37 -3.09
N TYR A 140 -15.19 10.20 -4.43
CA TYR A 140 -16.02 10.94 -5.37
C TYR A 140 -17.52 10.73 -5.09
N LEU A 141 -17.97 9.47 -5.02
CA LEU A 141 -19.38 9.15 -4.81
C LEU A 141 -19.87 9.57 -3.42
N PHE A 142 -19.01 9.54 -2.40
CA PHE A 142 -19.35 10.02 -1.07
C PHE A 142 -19.50 11.55 -1.09
N GLY A 143 -18.57 12.28 -1.71
CA GLY A 143 -18.64 13.73 -1.88
C GLY A 143 -19.88 14.20 -2.65
N VAL A 144 -20.22 13.53 -3.77
CA VAL A 144 -21.47 13.75 -4.53
C VAL A 144 -22.70 13.61 -3.64
N ARG A 145 -22.66 12.65 -2.73
CA ARG A 145 -23.81 12.31 -1.90
C ARG A 145 -23.99 13.22 -0.70
N ILE A 146 -22.90 13.69 -0.10
CA ILE A 146 -22.97 14.59 1.06
C ILE A 146 -23.24 16.04 0.65
N GLU A 147 -22.79 16.46 -0.53
CA GLU A 147 -22.92 17.85 -0.94
C GLU A 147 -23.12 18.04 -2.45
N SER A 148 -22.10 17.78 -3.27
CA SER A 148 -22.16 18.06 -4.71
C SER A 148 -21.15 17.26 -5.54
N ARG A 149 -21.33 17.23 -6.87
CA ARG A 149 -20.33 16.67 -7.80
C ARG A 149 -18.97 17.33 -7.68
N THR A 150 -18.96 18.65 -7.51
CA THR A 150 -17.75 19.44 -7.35
C THR A 150 -17.01 19.01 -6.09
N THR A 151 -17.72 18.82 -4.98
CA THR A 151 -17.16 18.27 -3.73
C THR A 151 -16.50 16.91 -3.96
N GLY A 152 -17.21 15.98 -4.61
CA GLY A 152 -16.67 14.66 -4.92
C GLY A 152 -15.43 14.72 -5.81
N LEU A 153 -15.47 15.53 -6.88
CA LEU A 153 -14.37 15.63 -7.84
C LEU A 153 -13.13 16.25 -7.20
N VAL A 154 -13.29 17.36 -6.48
CA VAL A 154 -12.18 18.02 -5.77
C VAL A 154 -11.58 17.08 -4.74
N ALA A 155 -12.39 16.43 -3.91
CA ALA A 155 -11.90 15.50 -2.90
C ALA A 155 -11.10 14.34 -3.51
N ALA A 156 -11.61 13.76 -4.61
CA ALA A 156 -10.96 12.67 -5.33
C ALA A 156 -9.62 13.10 -5.95
N LEU A 157 -9.58 14.28 -6.58
CA LEU A 157 -8.35 14.84 -7.17
C LEU A 157 -7.31 15.14 -6.09
N LEU A 158 -7.71 15.83 -5.02
CA LEU A 158 -6.82 16.17 -3.91
C LEU A 158 -6.20 14.91 -3.29
N TYR A 159 -7.01 13.86 -3.05
CA TYR A 159 -6.53 12.59 -2.52
C TYR A 159 -5.48 11.92 -3.41
N LEU A 160 -5.73 11.86 -4.73
CA LEU A 160 -4.82 11.25 -5.69
C LEU A 160 -3.48 12.00 -5.77
N THR A 161 -3.51 13.33 -5.57
CA THR A 161 -2.32 14.18 -5.61
C THR A 161 -1.52 14.23 -4.30
N ILE A 162 -1.91 13.49 -3.26
CA ILE A 162 -1.07 13.36 -2.06
C ILE A 162 0.11 12.43 -2.40
N PRO A 163 1.38 12.90 -2.39
CA PRO A 163 2.50 12.10 -2.89
C PRO A 163 2.67 10.76 -2.19
N ARG A 164 2.45 10.72 -0.86
CA ARG A 164 2.51 9.48 -0.07
C ARG A 164 1.35 8.53 -0.37
N VAL A 165 0.15 9.03 -0.66
CA VAL A 165 -0.98 8.17 -1.11
C VAL A 165 -0.66 7.59 -2.48
N PHE A 166 -0.16 8.40 -3.41
CA PHE A 166 0.23 7.94 -4.73
C PHE A 166 1.34 6.88 -4.67
N PHE A 167 2.33 7.06 -3.78
CA PHE A 167 3.37 6.07 -3.50
C PHE A 167 2.78 4.75 -2.97
N HIS A 168 2.00 4.79 -1.90
CA HIS A 168 1.41 3.58 -1.30
C HIS A 168 0.42 2.89 -2.26
N GLY A 169 -0.20 3.64 -3.15
CA GLY A 169 -1.11 3.11 -4.17
C GLY A 169 -0.45 2.19 -5.19
N GLN A 170 0.87 2.27 -5.36
CA GLN A 170 1.64 1.46 -6.32
C GLN A 170 2.11 0.13 -5.74
N LEU A 171 2.02 -0.06 -4.42
CA LEU A 171 2.64 -1.17 -3.71
C LEU A 171 1.69 -2.35 -3.50
N ALA A 172 2.27 -3.55 -3.42
CA ALA A 172 1.59 -4.77 -2.99
C ALA A 172 1.52 -4.84 -1.45
N CYS A 173 1.00 -3.79 -0.81
CA CYS A 173 0.89 -3.66 0.65
C CYS A 173 -0.57 -3.48 1.09
N PHE A 174 -0.82 -3.54 2.40
CA PHE A 174 -2.18 -3.46 2.95
C PHE A 174 -2.73 -2.04 3.06
N ASP A 175 -1.90 -1.01 2.90
CA ASP A 175 -2.22 0.35 3.33
C ASP A 175 -3.30 1.02 2.45
N SER A 176 -3.20 0.86 1.14
CA SER A 176 -4.24 1.33 0.20
C SER A 176 -5.53 0.53 0.35
N ALA A 177 -5.43 -0.79 0.52
CA ALA A 177 -6.57 -1.67 0.72
C ALA A 177 -7.36 -1.33 2.00
N VAL A 178 -6.67 -1.15 3.13
CA VAL A 178 -7.33 -0.82 4.38
C VAL A 178 -7.92 0.58 4.37
N THR A 179 -7.25 1.55 3.74
CA THR A 179 -7.78 2.92 3.60
C THR A 179 -9.11 2.90 2.84
N THR A 180 -9.17 2.16 1.73
CA THR A 180 -10.38 1.98 0.94
C THR A 180 -11.46 1.19 1.68
N MET A 181 -11.11 0.11 2.38
CA MET A 181 -12.07 -0.69 3.15
C MET A 181 -12.64 0.10 4.34
N TRP A 182 -11.82 0.88 5.03
CA TRP A 182 -12.27 1.78 6.09
C TRP A 182 -13.30 2.78 5.55
N LEU A 183 -12.98 3.45 4.46
CA LEU A 183 -13.89 4.38 3.79
C LEU A 183 -15.18 3.67 3.34
N ALA A 184 -15.09 2.46 2.79
CA ALA A 184 -16.24 1.67 2.34
C ALA A 184 -17.18 1.31 3.49
N VAL A 185 -16.65 0.93 4.66
CA VAL A 185 -17.45 0.63 5.86
C VAL A 185 -18.13 1.91 6.37
N VAL A 186 -17.41 3.03 6.46
CA VAL A 186 -17.98 4.31 6.90
C VAL A 186 -19.07 4.79 5.94
N TYR A 187 -18.84 4.67 4.63
CA TYR A 187 -19.85 4.97 3.62
C TYR A 187 -21.07 4.05 3.75
N ALA A 188 -20.87 2.74 3.91
CA ALA A 188 -21.97 1.79 4.06
C ALA A 188 -22.77 2.05 5.34
N TYR A 189 -22.12 2.38 6.45
CA TYR A 189 -22.77 2.82 7.69
C TYR A 189 -23.63 4.08 7.45
N TYR A 190 -23.07 5.11 6.82
CA TYR A 190 -23.81 6.32 6.47
C TYR A 190 -25.06 6.01 5.64
N ARG A 191 -24.97 5.06 4.70
CA ARG A 191 -26.12 4.59 3.91
C ARG A 191 -27.10 3.76 4.72
N ALA A 192 -26.63 3.00 5.70
CA ALA A 192 -27.45 2.15 6.57
C ALA A 192 -28.35 2.96 7.51
N LEU A 193 -27.94 4.18 7.86
CA LEU A 193 -28.74 5.09 8.66
C LEU A 193 -30.15 5.32 8.09
N ASP A 194 -30.27 5.34 6.75
CA ASP A 194 -31.54 5.53 6.04
C ASP A 194 -32.06 4.27 5.33
N ARG A 195 -31.18 3.30 5.01
CA ARG A 195 -31.51 2.16 4.16
C ARG A 195 -31.00 0.83 4.74
N ALA A 196 -31.93 0.03 5.26
CA ALA A 196 -31.68 -1.28 5.90
C ALA A 196 -30.69 -2.21 5.18
N ARG A 197 -30.80 -2.37 3.85
CA ARG A 197 -29.90 -3.25 3.07
C ARG A 197 -28.42 -2.90 3.25
N TRP A 198 -28.12 -1.64 3.50
CA TRP A 198 -26.74 -1.18 3.72
C TRP A 198 -26.21 -1.58 5.09
N GLY A 199 -27.06 -1.95 6.06
CA GLY A 199 -26.62 -2.53 7.32
C GLY A 199 -25.94 -3.89 7.11
N ILE A 200 -26.52 -4.75 6.28
CA ILE A 200 -25.93 -6.05 5.91
C ILE A 200 -24.63 -5.83 5.12
N ILE A 201 -24.65 -4.93 4.13
CA ILE A 201 -23.46 -4.58 3.34
C ILE A 201 -22.33 -4.06 4.24
N ALA A 202 -22.64 -3.22 5.24
CA ALA A 202 -21.66 -2.72 6.20
C ALA A 202 -21.06 -3.86 7.03
N GLY A 203 -21.87 -4.85 7.45
CA GLY A 203 -21.36 -6.04 8.15
C GLY A 203 -20.40 -6.88 7.30
N LEU A 204 -20.74 -7.12 6.03
CA LEU A 204 -19.88 -7.84 5.09
C LEU A 204 -18.58 -7.07 4.80
N LEU A 205 -18.67 -5.77 4.50
CA LEU A 205 -17.50 -4.91 4.27
C LEU A 205 -16.62 -4.81 5.52
N PHE A 206 -17.21 -4.79 6.71
CA PHE A 206 -16.46 -4.79 7.96
C PHE A 206 -15.66 -6.08 8.12
N GLY A 207 -16.25 -7.24 7.81
CA GLY A 207 -15.53 -8.51 7.80
C GLY A 207 -14.37 -8.54 6.78
N LEU A 208 -14.57 -7.96 5.60
CA LEU A 208 -13.49 -7.79 4.61
C LEU A 208 -12.41 -6.80 5.08
N ALA A 209 -12.79 -5.74 5.80
CA ALA A 209 -11.84 -4.80 6.40
C ALA A 209 -11.00 -5.50 7.48
N LEU A 210 -11.61 -6.31 8.35
CA LEU A 210 -10.89 -7.16 9.31
C LEU A 210 -9.96 -8.15 8.60
N ALA A 211 -10.42 -8.73 7.48
CA ALA A 211 -9.61 -9.63 6.64
C ALA A 211 -8.50 -8.90 5.87
N THR A 212 -8.45 -7.56 5.91
CA THR A 212 -7.42 -6.72 5.30
C THR A 212 -6.33 -6.36 6.31
N LYS A 213 -6.70 -5.75 7.44
CA LYS A 213 -5.74 -5.26 8.44
C LYS A 213 -6.40 -5.06 9.81
N HIS A 214 -5.63 -5.29 10.88
CA HIS A 214 -6.13 -5.31 12.26
C HIS A 214 -6.72 -3.98 12.74
N ASN A 215 -6.24 -2.84 12.25
CA ASN A 215 -6.74 -1.52 12.61
C ASN A 215 -8.25 -1.36 12.32
N ALA A 216 -8.83 -2.14 11.40
CA ALA A 216 -10.27 -2.13 11.16
C ALA A 216 -11.10 -2.42 12.43
N TRP A 217 -10.55 -3.09 13.46
CA TRP A 217 -11.22 -3.32 14.75
C TRP A 217 -11.68 -2.04 15.46
N PHE A 218 -11.09 -0.87 15.15
CA PHE A 218 -11.51 0.41 15.74
C PHE A 218 -12.75 1.03 15.08
N ILE A 219 -13.12 0.60 13.86
CA ILE A 219 -14.22 1.21 13.10
C ILE A 219 -15.56 1.16 13.88
N PRO A 220 -16.00 0.03 14.46
CA PRO A 220 -17.27 -0.03 15.18
C PRO A 220 -17.37 0.98 16.32
N ALA A 221 -16.26 1.22 17.05
CA ALA A 221 -16.23 2.18 18.15
C ALA A 221 -16.49 3.62 17.65
N LEU A 222 -15.86 4.02 16.55
CA LEU A 222 -16.10 5.35 15.96
C LEU A 222 -17.53 5.53 15.46
N LEU A 223 -18.07 4.49 14.81
CA LEU A 223 -19.45 4.50 14.32
C LEU A 223 -20.45 4.51 15.48
N LEU A 224 -20.13 3.84 16.60
CA LEU A 224 -20.93 3.84 17.81
C LEU A 224 -20.91 5.21 18.50
N ILE A 225 -19.74 5.85 18.65
CA ILE A 225 -19.63 7.21 19.19
C ILE A 225 -20.50 8.16 18.36
N HIS A 226 -20.37 8.11 17.04
CA HIS A 226 -21.22 8.90 16.15
C HIS A 226 -22.71 8.60 16.37
N TYR A 227 -23.09 7.32 16.42
CA TYR A 227 -24.49 6.91 16.64
C TYR A 227 -25.05 7.45 17.98
N LEU A 228 -24.28 7.33 19.05
CA LEU A 228 -24.67 7.76 20.39
C LEU A 228 -24.78 9.29 20.50
N VAL A 229 -23.94 10.05 19.81
CA VAL A 229 -24.01 11.52 19.84
C VAL A 229 -25.13 12.08 18.96
N VAL A 230 -25.41 11.43 17.84
CA VAL A 230 -26.31 11.96 16.81
C VAL A 230 -27.74 11.44 16.94
N ILE A 231 -27.89 10.15 17.26
CA ILE A 231 -29.16 9.45 17.09
C ILE A 231 -29.78 9.06 18.43
N TRP A 232 -28.97 8.68 19.42
CA TRP A 232 -29.47 8.25 20.74
C TRP A 232 -30.30 9.31 21.49
N PRO A 233 -29.89 10.60 21.57
CA PRO A 233 -30.63 11.60 22.35
C PRO A 233 -32.03 11.83 21.80
N ASP A 234 -32.21 11.78 20.48
CA ASP A 234 -33.51 11.99 19.83
C ASP A 234 -34.43 10.74 19.92
N VAL A 235 -33.91 9.62 20.42
CA VAL A 235 -34.66 8.37 20.66
C VAL A 235 -34.98 8.18 22.15
N SER A 236 -34.09 8.62 23.04
CA SER A 236 -34.23 8.49 24.51
C SER A 236 -35.29 9.42 25.13
N LEU A 237 -35.71 10.48 24.44
CA LEU A 237 -36.77 11.41 24.90
C LEU A 237 -38.19 10.85 24.76
N ARG A 238 -38.35 9.58 24.34
CA ARG A 238 -39.64 8.88 24.34
C ARG A 238 -39.61 7.80 25.43
N PRO A 239 -40.36 7.95 26.53
CA PRO A 239 -40.45 6.91 27.53
C PRO A 239 -41.21 5.74 26.90
N LEU A 240 -40.62 4.54 26.90
CA LEU A 240 -41.29 3.25 27.17
C LEU A 240 -40.51 2.02 26.69
N ARG A 241 -39.43 2.09 25.90
CA ARG A 241 -38.57 0.92 25.58
C ARG A 241 -37.11 1.31 25.31
N PRO A 242 -36.10 0.57 25.82
CA PRO A 242 -34.72 0.76 25.39
C PRO A 242 -34.64 0.54 23.87
N PRO A 243 -33.98 1.43 23.12
CA PRO A 243 -33.94 1.28 21.67
C PRO A 243 -33.16 0.03 21.28
N ARG A 244 -33.77 -0.80 20.42
CA ARG A 244 -33.10 -1.99 19.86
C ARG A 244 -31.84 -1.59 19.13
N ALA A 245 -30.76 -2.37 19.31
CA ALA A 245 -29.51 -2.18 18.60
C ALA A 245 -29.78 -2.09 17.08
N PRO A 246 -29.29 -1.06 16.38
CA PRO A 246 -29.48 -0.93 14.94
C PRO A 246 -28.94 -2.14 14.18
N LEU A 247 -29.63 -2.52 13.09
CA LEU A 247 -29.24 -3.64 12.22
C LEU A 247 -27.77 -3.55 11.79
N VAL A 248 -27.25 -2.34 11.53
CA VAL A 248 -25.85 -2.15 11.11
C VAL A 248 -24.86 -2.69 12.15
N PHE A 249 -25.09 -2.47 13.45
CA PHE A 249 -24.19 -2.95 14.50
C PHE A 249 -24.36 -4.46 14.73
N ILE A 250 -25.60 -4.97 14.66
CA ILE A 250 -25.86 -6.42 14.71
C ILE A 250 -25.17 -7.13 13.55
N ALA A 251 -25.32 -6.61 12.33
CA ALA A 251 -24.70 -7.17 11.14
C ALA A 251 -23.17 -7.10 11.22
N MET A 252 -22.58 -6.01 11.72
CA MET A 252 -21.14 -5.92 11.94
C MET A 252 -20.64 -6.91 13.00
N ALA A 253 -21.37 -7.08 14.11
CA ALA A 253 -21.01 -8.00 15.18
C ALA A 253 -21.11 -9.47 14.77
N LEU A 254 -22.06 -9.83 13.90
CA LEU A 254 -22.25 -11.21 13.45
C LEU A 254 -21.50 -11.52 12.15
N LEU A 255 -21.71 -10.74 11.08
CA LEU A 255 -21.12 -11.00 9.77
C LEU A 255 -19.64 -10.64 9.72
N GLY A 256 -19.20 -9.63 10.49
CA GLY A 256 -17.80 -9.21 10.52
C GLY A 256 -16.86 -10.34 10.93
N PRO A 257 -17.00 -10.89 12.15
CA PRO A 257 -16.22 -12.04 12.60
C PRO A 257 -16.41 -13.30 11.73
N ALA A 258 -17.65 -13.57 11.25
CA ALA A 258 -17.92 -14.72 10.40
C ALA A 258 -17.14 -14.66 9.07
N VAL A 259 -17.17 -13.51 8.39
CA VAL A 259 -16.40 -13.31 7.14
C VAL A 259 -14.90 -13.34 7.42
N PHE A 260 -14.44 -12.70 8.50
CA PHE A 260 -13.03 -12.71 8.90
C PHE A 260 -12.50 -14.15 9.12
N TYR A 261 -13.25 -14.98 9.83
CA TYR A 261 -12.92 -16.39 10.07
C TYR A 261 -12.99 -17.23 8.79
N ALA A 262 -14.07 -17.08 8.01
CA ALA A 262 -14.26 -17.83 6.77
C ALA A 262 -13.16 -17.53 5.75
N HIS A 263 -12.64 -16.31 5.72
CA HIS A 263 -11.62 -15.90 4.77
C HIS A 263 -10.22 -16.38 5.14
N TRP A 264 -9.98 -16.84 6.37
CA TRP A 264 -8.64 -17.14 6.89
C TRP A 264 -8.49 -18.61 7.33
N PRO A 265 -8.15 -19.52 6.40
CA PRO A 265 -8.09 -20.96 6.68
C PRO A 265 -7.21 -21.39 7.84
N TRP A 266 -6.13 -20.64 8.11
CA TRP A 266 -5.27 -20.88 9.26
C TRP A 266 -6.02 -20.82 10.60
N LEU A 267 -7.07 -20.00 10.71
CA LEU A 267 -7.90 -19.90 11.92
C LEU A 267 -8.85 -21.09 12.11
N TRP A 268 -9.09 -21.93 11.09
CA TRP A 268 -10.07 -23.01 11.17
C TRP A 268 -9.68 -24.15 12.12
N PHE A 269 -8.39 -24.25 12.45
CA PHE A 269 -7.85 -25.24 13.38
C PHE A 269 -7.17 -24.52 14.53
N ASP A 270 -7.23 -25.07 15.73
CA ASP A 270 -6.70 -24.45 16.95
C ASP A 270 -7.12 -22.97 17.12
N THR A 271 -8.38 -22.66 16.77
CA THR A 271 -8.87 -21.29 16.58
C THR A 271 -8.54 -20.36 17.75
N VAL A 272 -8.78 -20.79 18.99
CA VAL A 272 -8.51 -19.99 20.20
C VAL A 272 -7.01 -19.67 20.31
N LYS A 273 -6.14 -20.66 20.08
CA LYS A 273 -4.69 -20.48 20.12
C LYS A 273 -4.21 -19.53 19.03
N HIS A 274 -4.74 -19.67 17.82
CA HIS A 274 -4.37 -18.84 16.67
C HIS A 274 -4.87 -17.40 16.79
N LEU A 275 -6.08 -17.19 17.32
CA LEU A 275 -6.58 -15.86 17.67
C LEU A 275 -5.75 -15.21 18.78
N SER A 276 -5.43 -15.97 19.84
CA SER A 276 -4.55 -15.49 20.92
C SER A 276 -3.17 -15.07 20.40
N PHE A 277 -2.57 -15.87 19.52
CA PHE A 277 -1.33 -15.50 18.84
C PHE A 277 -1.49 -14.21 18.03
N TYR A 278 -2.53 -14.10 17.22
CA TYR A 278 -2.79 -12.92 16.39
C TYR A 278 -2.90 -11.63 17.22
N PHE A 279 -3.69 -11.64 18.29
CA PHE A 279 -3.81 -10.46 19.16
C PHE A 279 -2.51 -10.17 19.91
N THR A 280 -1.85 -11.19 20.46
CA THR A 280 -0.60 -11.02 21.21
C THR A 280 0.53 -10.48 20.33
N PHE A 281 0.63 -10.93 19.08
CA PHE A 281 1.62 -10.43 18.11
C PHE A 281 1.48 -8.92 17.90
N HIS A 282 0.25 -8.42 17.73
CA HIS A 282 0.01 -7.00 17.48
C HIS A 282 0.16 -6.14 18.74
N LEU A 283 -0.06 -6.71 19.93
CA LEU A 283 0.18 -6.03 21.20
C LEU A 283 1.67 -5.93 21.55
N LYS A 284 2.52 -6.84 21.04
CA LYS A 284 3.97 -6.91 21.32
C LYS A 284 4.82 -6.66 20.07
N HIS A 285 4.33 -5.82 19.16
CA HIS A 285 4.91 -5.61 17.83
C HIS A 285 6.39 -5.16 17.91
N SER A 286 7.25 -5.67 17.02
CA SER A 286 8.65 -5.23 16.90
C SER A 286 8.74 -3.74 16.57
N TYR A 287 9.71 -3.05 17.15
CA TYR A 287 9.87 -1.60 16.95
C TYR A 287 10.66 -1.30 15.68
N TYR A 288 10.25 -0.25 14.98
CA TYR A 288 10.99 0.31 13.86
C TYR A 288 11.65 1.60 14.29
N ASN A 289 12.91 1.80 13.89
CA ASN A 289 13.53 3.10 14.04
C ASN A 289 12.81 4.12 13.16
N MET A 290 12.57 5.31 13.71
CA MET A 290 11.99 6.41 12.97
C MET A 290 12.65 7.72 13.38
N GLU A 291 13.18 8.42 12.39
CA GLU A 291 13.73 9.75 12.60
C GLU A 291 12.62 10.80 12.54
N TYR A 292 12.57 11.66 13.55
CA TYR A 292 11.66 12.79 13.61
C TYR A 292 12.26 13.94 14.41
N LEU A 293 12.40 15.09 13.75
CA LEU A 293 12.96 16.32 14.30
C LEU A 293 14.37 16.14 14.89
N GLY A 294 15.24 15.47 14.13
CA GLY A 294 16.65 15.22 14.46
C GLY A 294 16.87 14.13 15.52
N GLN A 295 15.81 13.49 15.99
CA GLN A 295 15.88 12.41 16.98
C GLN A 295 15.47 11.08 16.35
N ASN A 296 16.25 10.03 16.62
CA ASN A 296 15.91 8.68 16.22
C ASN A 296 15.12 7.95 17.31
N TRP A 297 13.90 7.53 16.99
CA TRP A 297 12.98 6.87 17.91
C TRP A 297 12.98 5.36 17.66
N GLY A 298 13.63 4.61 18.55
CA GLY A 298 13.71 3.14 18.48
C GLY A 298 12.74 2.39 19.39
N LEU A 299 12.13 3.07 20.37
CA LEU A 299 11.20 2.50 21.35
C LEU A 299 10.00 3.43 21.57
N PRO A 300 8.78 2.90 21.77
CA PRO A 300 7.61 3.72 22.03
C PRO A 300 7.73 4.44 23.39
N PRO A 301 7.05 5.58 23.56
CA PRO A 301 6.16 6.22 22.58
C PRO A 301 6.89 7.05 21.53
N LEU A 302 6.30 7.16 20.33
CA LEU A 302 6.61 8.29 19.44
C LEU A 302 6.10 9.60 20.08
N PRO A 303 6.71 10.75 19.76
CA PRO A 303 6.18 12.05 20.16
C PRO A 303 4.71 12.21 19.77
N ILE A 304 3.90 12.78 20.66
CA ILE A 304 2.48 13.09 20.38
C ILE A 304 2.36 13.91 19.08
N SER A 305 3.32 14.79 18.82
CA SER A 305 3.38 15.62 17.62
C SER A 305 3.67 14.84 16.34
N TYR A 306 4.24 13.63 16.39
CA TYR A 306 4.70 12.89 15.21
C TYR A 306 3.64 12.72 14.12
N PRO A 307 2.46 12.11 14.37
CA PRO A 307 1.47 11.92 13.31
C PRO A 307 0.95 13.26 12.76
N PHE A 308 0.80 14.28 13.60
CA PHE A 308 0.32 15.60 13.19
C PHE A 308 1.37 16.36 12.38
N GLY A 309 2.63 16.37 12.84
CA GLY A 309 3.75 17.02 12.16
C GLY A 309 4.07 16.33 10.84
N MET A 310 4.10 15.00 10.81
CA MET A 310 4.26 14.28 9.55
C MET A 310 3.10 14.54 8.59
N THR A 311 1.85 14.64 9.06
CA THR A 311 0.73 15.09 8.21
C THR A 311 0.93 16.53 7.73
N LEU A 312 1.36 17.46 8.60
CA LEU A 312 1.65 18.85 8.27
C LEU A 312 2.72 18.97 7.19
N PHE A 313 3.79 18.18 7.27
CA PHE A 313 4.95 18.27 6.37
C PHE A 313 4.80 17.46 5.08
N THR A 314 3.83 16.56 4.97
CA THR A 314 3.77 15.59 3.84
C THR A 314 2.46 15.62 3.07
N VAL A 315 1.40 16.21 3.63
CA VAL A 315 0.15 16.48 2.91
C VAL A 315 0.23 17.89 2.30
N PRO A 316 -0.25 18.11 1.05
CA PRO A 316 -0.23 19.45 0.45
C PRO A 316 -0.88 20.51 1.36
N ALA A 317 -0.18 21.63 1.59
CA ALA A 317 -0.62 22.69 2.51
C ALA A 317 -2.03 23.22 2.21
N ILE A 318 -2.34 23.41 0.93
CA ILE A 318 -3.66 23.86 0.48
C ILE A 318 -4.77 22.86 0.81
N LEU A 319 -4.49 21.56 0.78
CA LEU A 319 -5.45 20.52 1.18
C LEU A 319 -5.74 20.65 2.68
N LEU A 320 -4.71 20.78 3.51
CA LEU A 320 -4.87 20.94 4.96
C LEU A 320 -5.67 22.20 5.31
N LEU A 321 -5.37 23.34 4.68
CA LEU A 321 -6.11 24.58 4.86
C LEU A 321 -7.59 24.40 4.51
N LEU A 322 -7.88 23.86 3.32
CA LEU A 322 -9.25 23.61 2.88
C LEU A 322 -9.97 22.61 3.80
N ALA A 323 -9.26 21.59 4.31
CA ALA A 323 -9.82 20.62 5.25
C ALA A 323 -10.19 21.27 6.59
N VAL A 324 -9.33 22.14 7.14
CA VAL A 324 -9.61 22.90 8.38
C VAL A 324 -10.83 23.81 8.18
N VAL A 325 -10.90 24.54 7.06
CA VAL A 325 -12.09 25.36 6.73
C VAL A 325 -13.33 24.49 6.65
N GLY A 326 -13.23 23.29 6.08
CA GLY A 326 -14.37 22.38 5.90
C GLY A 326 -14.85 21.81 7.22
N MET A 327 -13.92 21.42 8.08
CA MET A 327 -14.19 21.02 9.45
C MET A 327 -14.88 22.13 10.23
N TRP A 328 -14.41 23.38 10.11
CA TRP A 328 -15.04 24.54 10.75
C TRP A 328 -16.46 24.79 10.22
N LEU A 329 -16.68 24.71 8.90
CA LEU A 329 -17.99 24.89 8.28
C LEU A 329 -19.03 23.88 8.76
N TYR A 330 -18.64 22.63 8.98
CA TYR A 330 -19.52 21.61 9.59
C TYR A 330 -19.60 21.74 11.11
N GLY A 331 -18.48 22.06 11.77
CA GLY A 331 -18.37 22.18 13.23
C GLY A 331 -19.24 23.31 13.77
N ARG A 332 -19.19 24.50 13.14
CA ARG A 332 -20.06 25.63 13.52
C ARG A 332 -21.53 25.27 13.43
N TYR A 333 -21.93 24.51 12.40
CA TYR A 333 -23.31 24.09 12.24
C TYR A 333 -23.70 23.09 13.35
N HIS A 334 -22.82 22.16 13.71
CA HIS A 334 -23.05 21.24 14.82
C HIS A 334 -23.21 21.98 16.17
N VAL A 335 -22.30 22.92 16.47
CA VAL A 335 -22.34 23.74 17.69
C VAL A 335 -23.63 24.56 17.74
N LEU A 336 -23.97 25.28 16.67
CA LEU A 336 -25.22 26.03 16.59
C LEU A 336 -26.44 25.12 16.80
N THR A 337 -26.45 23.92 16.21
CA THR A 337 -27.55 22.96 16.41
C THR A 337 -27.69 22.52 17.87
N VAL A 338 -26.56 22.26 18.56
CA VAL A 338 -26.55 21.87 19.98
C VAL A 338 -27.02 23.03 20.85
N LEU A 339 -26.50 24.24 20.61
CA LEU A 339 -26.89 25.46 21.34
C LEU A 339 -28.37 25.77 21.14
N SER A 340 -28.90 25.71 19.92
CA SER A 340 -30.33 25.96 19.68
C SER A 340 -31.22 24.97 20.43
N ARG A 341 -30.83 23.69 20.51
CA ARG A 341 -31.55 22.69 21.32
C ARG A 341 -31.51 23.02 22.81
N TRP A 342 -30.38 23.52 23.31
CA TRP A 342 -30.21 23.91 24.71
C TRP A 342 -31.03 25.15 25.07
N VAL A 343 -31.11 26.14 24.17
CA VAL A 343 -31.88 27.39 24.36
C VAL A 343 -33.37 27.21 23.97
N GLY A 344 -33.80 26.02 23.54
CA GLY A 344 -35.19 25.75 23.15
C GLY A 344 -35.63 26.42 21.84
N VAL A 345 -34.69 26.92 21.04
CA VAL A 345 -34.96 27.58 19.75
C VAL A 345 -34.85 26.57 18.61
N ARG A 346 -35.61 26.77 17.53
CA ARG A 346 -35.45 25.95 16.33
C ARG A 346 -34.01 26.09 15.82
N PRO A 347 -33.29 24.98 15.61
CA PRO A 347 -31.94 25.05 15.07
C PRO A 347 -31.95 25.75 13.71
N PRO A 348 -30.88 26.48 13.36
CA PRO A 348 -30.77 27.10 12.06
C PRO A 348 -31.00 26.02 11.00
N PRO A 349 -31.76 26.31 9.94
CA PRO A 349 -31.98 25.34 8.89
C PRO A 349 -30.61 24.97 8.32
N PHE A 350 -30.17 23.74 8.58
CA PHE A 350 -29.26 23.14 7.63
C PHE A 350 -30.00 23.08 6.32
N GLU A 351 -29.28 23.23 5.22
CA GLU A 351 -29.76 22.68 3.96
C GLU A 351 -29.82 21.12 4.02
N SER A 352 -30.38 20.53 5.08
CA SER A 352 -30.74 19.12 5.11
C SER A 352 -31.93 18.95 4.18
N ARG A 353 -31.63 18.66 2.91
CA ARG A 353 -32.63 18.37 1.87
C ARG A 353 -33.41 17.07 2.13
N PHE A 354 -33.16 16.40 3.26
CA PHE A 354 -33.84 15.17 3.68
C PHE A 354 -35.08 15.49 4.54
N ARG A 355 -36.18 15.91 3.89
CA ARG A 355 -37.52 15.89 4.49
C ARG A 355 -38.28 14.67 3.97
N TYR A 356 -38.43 13.64 4.81
CA TYR A 356 -39.46 12.62 4.62
C TYR A 356 -40.15 12.34 5.96
N PRO A 357 -41.49 12.41 6.05
CA PRO A 357 -42.21 11.94 7.22
C PRO A 357 -42.15 10.41 7.23
N ALA A 358 -41.33 9.83 8.11
CA ALA A 358 -41.31 8.38 8.30
C ALA A 358 -40.91 8.01 9.72
N LYS A 359 -41.53 6.95 10.26
CA LYS A 359 -41.21 6.40 11.58
C LYS A 359 -39.80 5.78 11.57
N ARG A 360 -38.98 6.14 12.56
CA ARG A 360 -37.67 5.52 12.82
C ARG A 360 -37.83 4.06 13.23
N SER A 361 -36.85 3.22 12.92
CA SER A 361 -36.81 1.82 13.37
C SER A 361 -35.37 1.33 13.50
N TRP A 362 -35.16 0.16 14.13
CA TRP A 362 -33.86 -0.50 14.22
C TRP A 362 -33.23 -0.81 12.85
N LEU A 363 -34.04 -0.87 11.78
CA LEU A 363 -33.60 -1.04 10.39
C LEU A 363 -33.14 0.28 9.73
N ARG A 364 -33.62 1.43 10.22
CA ARG A 364 -33.41 2.76 9.63
C ARG A 364 -33.34 3.80 10.76
N PRO A 365 -32.24 3.82 11.52
CA PRO A 365 -32.21 4.51 12.80
C PRO A 365 -32.19 6.04 12.70
N ALA A 366 -31.70 6.61 11.58
CA ALA A 366 -31.62 8.05 11.40
C ALA A 366 -32.61 8.61 10.35
N LYS A 367 -33.61 7.82 9.94
CA LYS A 367 -34.55 8.27 8.91
C LYS A 367 -35.28 9.55 9.37
N GLY A 368 -35.08 10.63 8.63
CA GLY A 368 -35.64 11.95 8.95
C GLY A 368 -34.89 12.74 10.03
N LEU A 369 -33.68 12.30 10.41
CA LEU A 369 -32.74 13.05 11.24
C LEU A 369 -31.63 13.66 10.38
N ASP A 370 -31.04 14.74 10.88
CA ASP A 370 -29.74 15.18 10.40
C ASP A 370 -28.68 14.20 10.87
N PRO A 371 -27.98 13.49 9.95
CA PRO A 371 -26.97 12.52 10.33
C PRO A 371 -25.70 13.16 10.89
N ARG A 372 -25.61 14.50 11.02
CA ARG A 372 -24.43 15.24 11.52
C ARG A 372 -23.15 14.72 10.88
N ILE A 373 -23.17 14.59 9.55
CA ILE A 373 -22.12 13.97 8.74
C ILE A 373 -20.72 14.54 9.04
N GLY A 374 -20.62 15.83 9.36
CA GLY A 374 -19.37 16.45 9.79
C GLY A 374 -18.70 15.76 10.98
N LEU A 375 -19.46 15.31 11.98
CA LEU A 375 -18.93 14.55 13.11
C LEU A 375 -18.39 13.19 12.65
N LEU A 376 -19.12 12.48 11.78
CA LEU A 376 -18.66 11.20 11.23
C LEU A 376 -17.32 11.37 10.48
N LEU A 377 -17.23 12.38 9.62
CA LEU A 377 -16.01 12.67 8.86
C LEU A 377 -14.87 13.08 9.81
N ALA A 378 -15.14 13.92 10.81
CA ALA A 378 -14.13 14.38 11.77
C ALA A 378 -13.57 13.24 12.62
N LEU A 379 -14.43 12.38 13.17
CA LEU A 379 -14.00 11.19 13.92
C LEU A 379 -13.03 10.34 13.10
N ASN A 380 -13.34 10.09 11.83
CA ASN A 380 -12.51 9.26 10.97
C ASN A 380 -11.27 9.99 10.41
N ALA A 381 -11.29 11.32 10.33
CA ALA A 381 -10.14 12.13 9.94
C ALA A 381 -9.12 12.28 11.07
N ILE A 382 -9.57 12.30 12.34
CA ILE A 382 -8.73 12.63 13.49
C ILE A 382 -8.30 11.38 14.25
N PHE A 383 -9.18 10.39 14.42
CA PHE A 383 -8.88 9.21 15.23
C PHE A 383 -7.62 8.45 14.80
N PRO A 384 -7.35 8.19 13.50
CA PRO A 384 -6.12 7.49 13.11
C PRO A 384 -4.85 8.23 13.52
N LEU A 385 -4.87 9.56 13.57
CA LEU A 385 -3.76 10.39 14.04
C LEU A 385 -3.62 10.27 15.57
N ILE A 386 -4.73 10.42 16.30
CA ILE A 386 -4.76 10.28 17.77
C ILE A 386 -4.23 8.92 18.18
N LEU A 387 -4.70 7.84 17.53
CA LEU A 387 -4.27 6.48 17.84
C LEU A 387 -2.75 6.32 17.80
N ILE A 388 -2.09 6.93 16.81
CA ILE A 388 -0.63 6.89 16.68
C ILE A 388 0.06 7.79 17.71
N ALA A 389 -0.57 8.88 18.12
CA ALA A 389 -0.06 9.78 19.16
C ALA A 389 -0.19 9.21 20.59
N LEU A 390 -0.93 8.10 20.79
CA LEU A 390 -1.10 7.54 22.12
C LEU A 390 0.20 6.91 22.65
N PRO A 391 0.57 7.15 23.93
CA PRO A 391 1.85 6.68 24.47
C PRO A 391 2.04 5.15 24.46
N LYS A 392 0.95 4.38 24.46
CA LYS A 392 0.99 2.91 24.47
C LYS A 392 1.00 2.30 23.06
N THR A 393 0.96 3.13 22.02
CA THR A 393 0.98 2.65 20.64
C THR A 393 2.41 2.29 20.24
N PRO A 394 2.66 1.05 19.76
CA PRO A 394 3.98 0.66 19.27
C PRO A 394 4.50 1.59 18.17
N ILE A 395 5.83 1.72 18.05
CA ILE A 395 6.41 2.49 16.95
C ILE A 395 6.17 1.79 15.62
N PHE A 396 5.44 2.50 14.77
CA PHE A 396 5.00 2.06 13.48
C PHE A 396 5.65 2.94 12.42
N GLY A 397 6.34 2.31 11.46
CA GLY A 397 7.14 3.08 10.51
C GLY A 397 6.31 3.79 9.42
N GLY A 398 6.61 5.08 9.18
CA GLY A 398 6.04 5.90 8.11
C GLY A 398 4.58 6.34 8.32
N THR A 399 4.05 7.12 7.38
CA THR A 399 2.67 7.67 7.42
C THR A 399 1.57 6.65 7.14
N LYS A 400 1.94 5.42 6.76
CA LYS A 400 1.02 4.39 6.26
C LYS A 400 -0.10 4.01 7.24
N HIS A 401 0.14 4.19 8.53
CA HIS A 401 -0.74 3.69 9.59
C HIS A 401 -1.95 4.58 9.85
N TRP A 402 -1.88 5.86 9.45
CA TRP A 402 -2.98 6.81 9.55
C TRP A 402 -3.47 7.33 8.20
N LEU A 403 -3.06 6.73 7.07
CA LEU A 403 -3.69 6.97 5.76
C LEU A 403 -5.23 6.86 5.75
N PRO A 404 -5.88 5.99 6.56
CA PRO A 404 -7.34 5.99 6.68
C PRO A 404 -7.97 7.35 7.00
N ALA A 405 -7.22 8.31 7.57
CA ALA A 405 -7.69 9.67 7.81
C ALA A 405 -7.87 10.50 6.53
N TYR A 406 -7.02 10.29 5.53
CA TYR A 406 -6.85 11.22 4.40
C TYR A 406 -8.08 11.33 3.48
N PRO A 407 -8.84 10.25 3.19
CA PRO A 407 -10.11 10.38 2.47
C PRO A 407 -11.08 11.38 3.11
N PHE A 408 -11.14 11.40 4.44
CA PHE A 408 -12.06 12.26 5.18
C PHE A 408 -11.57 13.72 5.22
N LEU A 409 -10.25 13.94 5.34
CA LEU A 409 -9.65 15.28 5.15
C LEU A 409 -9.96 15.82 3.75
N CYS A 410 -9.84 14.98 2.72
CA CYS A 410 -10.14 15.36 1.33
C CYS A 410 -11.62 15.69 1.14
N LEU A 411 -12.53 14.98 1.80
CA LEU A 411 -13.97 15.29 1.76
C LEU A 411 -14.26 16.67 2.38
N PHE A 412 -13.64 17.01 3.52
CA PHE A 412 -13.74 18.36 4.08
C PHE A 412 -13.19 19.42 3.12
N ALA A 413 -12.00 19.17 2.53
CA ALA A 413 -11.40 20.09 1.58
C ALA A 413 -12.28 20.31 0.34
N GLY A 414 -12.88 19.22 -0.18
CA GLY A 414 -13.81 19.27 -1.29
C GLY A 414 -15.07 20.08 -0.99
N VAL A 415 -15.58 20.03 0.25
CA VAL A 415 -16.72 20.85 0.68
C VAL A 415 -16.35 22.33 0.66
N SER A 416 -15.24 22.71 1.29
CA SER A 416 -14.77 24.10 1.34
C SER A 416 -14.64 24.71 -0.04
N LEU A 417 -13.91 24.03 -0.93
CA LEU A 417 -13.69 24.56 -2.27
C LEU A 417 -14.99 24.57 -3.06
N SER A 418 -15.82 23.51 -2.99
CA SER A 418 -17.11 23.48 -3.69
C SER A 418 -18.02 24.66 -3.33
N ARG A 419 -18.09 25.05 -2.05
CA ARG A 419 -18.91 26.19 -1.62
C ARG A 419 -18.35 27.52 -2.12
N LEU A 420 -17.03 27.70 -2.08
CA LEU A 420 -16.38 28.86 -2.67
C LEU A 420 -16.69 28.97 -4.17
N LEU A 421 -16.57 27.86 -4.91
CA LEU A 421 -16.86 27.83 -6.34
C LEU A 421 -18.32 28.14 -6.67
N GLU A 422 -19.26 27.69 -5.84
CA GLU A 422 -20.67 28.03 -6.00
C GLU A 422 -20.92 29.54 -5.81
N GLN A 423 -20.28 30.17 -4.83
CA GLN A 423 -20.36 31.61 -4.62
C GLN A 423 -19.75 32.40 -5.80
N LEU A 424 -18.60 31.94 -6.32
CA LEU A 424 -17.98 32.57 -7.50
C LEU A 424 -18.86 32.42 -8.74
N ARG A 425 -19.47 31.25 -8.94
CA ARG A 425 -20.35 30.99 -10.09
C ARG A 425 -21.54 31.96 -10.13
N GLN A 426 -22.07 32.35 -8.98
CA GLN A 426 -23.17 33.31 -8.87
C GLN A 426 -22.79 34.74 -9.31
N ARG A 427 -21.49 35.04 -9.42
CA ARG A 427 -20.98 36.36 -9.85
C ARG A 427 -20.81 36.49 -11.37
N GLY A 428 -21.04 35.44 -12.15
CA GLY A 428 -21.01 35.48 -13.63
C GLY A 428 -20.05 34.49 -14.28
N ALA A 429 -20.01 34.50 -15.63
CA ALA A 429 -19.29 33.50 -16.43
C ALA A 429 -17.77 33.54 -16.26
N LEU A 430 -17.18 34.74 -16.14
CA LEU A 430 -15.73 34.91 -15.88
C LEU A 430 -15.32 34.21 -14.57
N TRP A 431 -16.08 34.46 -13.49
CA TRP A 431 -15.84 33.87 -12.18
C TRP A 431 -16.05 32.35 -12.14
N LYS A 432 -16.97 31.84 -12.95
CA LYS A 432 -17.12 30.39 -13.18
C LYS A 432 -15.87 29.79 -13.84
N GLY A 433 -15.31 30.47 -14.84
CA GLY A 433 -14.04 30.08 -15.48
C GLY A 433 -12.87 30.05 -14.50
N LEU A 434 -12.70 31.14 -13.72
CA LEU A 434 -11.72 31.22 -12.64
C LEU A 434 -11.91 30.12 -11.59
N GLY A 435 -13.14 29.69 -11.34
CA GLY A 435 -13.43 28.58 -10.46
C GLY A 435 -12.79 27.25 -10.88
N TYR A 436 -12.73 26.95 -12.18
CA TYR A 436 -12.02 25.76 -12.67
C TYR A 436 -10.50 25.89 -12.50
N ALA A 437 -9.95 27.09 -12.71
CA ALA A 437 -8.55 27.38 -12.43
C ALA A 437 -8.20 27.16 -10.94
N LEU A 438 -9.09 27.55 -10.02
CA LEU A 438 -8.91 27.29 -8.58
C LEU A 438 -8.86 25.80 -8.23
N ILE A 439 -9.64 24.95 -8.90
CA ILE A 439 -9.55 23.49 -8.71
C ILE A 439 -8.17 23.00 -9.14
N ALA A 440 -7.70 23.41 -10.31
CA ALA A 440 -6.38 23.05 -10.81
C ALA A 440 -5.28 23.54 -9.86
N LEU A 441 -5.33 24.80 -9.43
CA LEU A 441 -4.38 25.39 -8.48
C LEU A 441 -4.39 24.70 -7.12
N ALA A 442 -5.53 24.20 -6.64
CA ALA A 442 -5.58 23.45 -5.39
C ALA A 442 -4.93 22.06 -5.49
N ALA A 443 -5.05 21.39 -6.65
CA ALA A 443 -4.44 20.08 -6.88
C ALA A 443 -2.98 20.16 -7.33
N LEU A 444 -2.58 21.29 -7.94
CA LEU A 444 -1.28 21.47 -8.59
C LEU A 444 -0.08 21.23 -7.65
N PRO A 445 -0.01 21.76 -6.41
CA PRO A 445 1.13 21.51 -5.52
C PRO A 445 1.33 20.03 -5.22
N GLY A 446 0.24 19.28 -4.98
CA GLY A 446 0.32 17.84 -4.76
C GLY A 446 0.76 17.09 -6.01
N ALA A 447 0.22 17.45 -7.18
CA ALA A 447 0.59 16.84 -8.45
C ALA A 447 2.06 17.09 -8.80
N LEU A 448 2.54 18.34 -8.66
CA LEU A 448 3.94 18.69 -8.92
C LEU A 448 4.87 17.96 -7.96
N ASN A 449 4.58 17.96 -6.65
CA ASN A 449 5.39 17.22 -5.67
C ASN A 449 5.43 15.72 -5.99
N THR A 450 4.30 15.14 -6.42
CA THR A 450 4.24 13.73 -6.83
C THR A 450 5.13 13.47 -8.04
N ILE A 451 5.05 14.32 -9.08
CA ILE A 451 5.85 14.17 -10.31
C ILE A 451 7.35 14.34 -10.01
N GLN A 452 7.71 15.37 -9.26
CA GLN A 452 9.11 15.70 -8.95
C GLN A 452 9.77 14.64 -8.08
N THR A 453 9.05 14.11 -7.09
CA THR A 453 9.63 13.17 -6.15
C THR A 453 9.48 11.71 -6.56
N HIS A 454 8.63 11.35 -7.54
CA HIS A 454 8.46 9.96 -7.95
C HIS A 454 9.78 9.36 -8.52
N PRO A 455 10.25 8.19 -8.03
CA PRO A 455 9.56 7.20 -7.19
C PRO A 455 9.81 7.29 -5.67
N PHE A 456 10.40 8.38 -5.20
CA PHE A 456 10.79 8.67 -3.81
C PHE A 456 9.69 9.35 -2.97
N GLY A 457 8.45 8.88 -3.08
CA GLY A 457 7.31 9.52 -2.40
C GLY A 457 7.41 9.57 -0.87
N LEU A 458 8.20 8.69 -0.23
CA LEU A 458 8.45 8.77 1.22
C LEU A 458 9.49 9.82 1.61
N SER A 459 10.32 10.24 0.64
CA SER A 459 11.29 11.34 0.77
C SER A 459 10.67 12.70 0.46
N GLN A 460 9.38 12.72 0.06
CA GLN A 460 8.66 13.95 -0.23
C GLN A 460 8.25 14.67 1.06
N TYR A 461 8.59 15.96 1.09
CA TYR A 461 8.17 16.95 2.06
C TYR A 461 7.63 18.17 1.31
N ASN A 462 6.64 18.85 1.89
CA ASN A 462 5.96 19.99 1.26
C ASN A 462 6.70 21.30 1.54
N ALA A 463 6.12 22.43 1.11
CA ALA A 463 6.70 23.74 1.29
C ALA A 463 6.93 24.15 2.76
N PHE A 464 6.12 23.67 3.72
CA PHE A 464 6.33 23.97 5.15
C PHE A 464 7.60 23.34 5.72
N ALA A 465 8.08 22.27 5.10
CA ALA A 465 9.34 21.63 5.44
C ALA A 465 10.46 21.99 4.45
N GLY A 466 10.25 22.91 3.50
CA GLY A 466 11.29 23.29 2.53
C GLY A 466 11.62 22.22 1.47
N GLY A 467 10.69 21.31 1.17
CA GLY A 467 10.93 20.22 0.22
C GLY A 467 11.83 19.12 0.80
N PRO A 468 12.34 18.19 -0.03
CA PRO A 468 13.21 17.10 0.45
C PRO A 468 14.43 17.57 1.24
N ALA A 469 15.08 18.66 0.80
CA ALA A 469 16.25 19.25 1.45
C ALA A 469 15.91 19.79 2.86
N GLY A 470 14.91 20.66 2.97
CA GLY A 470 14.53 21.18 4.29
C GLY A 470 13.97 20.07 5.22
N GLY A 471 13.34 19.03 4.67
CA GLY A 471 12.96 17.85 5.44
C GLY A 471 14.17 17.12 6.03
N ALA A 472 15.27 17.03 5.28
CA ALA A 472 16.53 16.49 5.77
C ALA A 472 17.19 17.41 6.81
N ASP A 473 17.16 18.74 6.61
CA ASP A 473 17.72 19.72 7.56
C ASP A 473 16.95 19.74 8.89
N LEU A 474 15.62 19.55 8.83
CA LEU A 474 14.76 19.38 10.00
C LEU A 474 14.98 18.04 10.71
N GLY A 475 15.78 17.12 10.16
CA GLY A 475 15.94 15.77 10.68
C GLY A 475 14.63 14.98 10.64
N LEU A 476 13.90 15.05 9.52
CA LEU A 476 12.79 14.16 9.20
C LEU A 476 13.31 12.98 8.40
N ASN A 477 12.73 11.79 8.59
CA ASN A 477 13.22 10.59 7.94
C ASN A 477 13.29 10.75 6.40
N ARG A 478 14.47 10.51 5.81
CA ARG A 478 14.71 10.64 4.38
C ARG A 478 14.01 9.56 3.56
N GLN A 479 13.81 8.37 4.09
CA GLN A 479 13.17 7.25 3.38
C GLN A 479 12.86 6.11 4.35
N PHE A 480 12.16 5.08 3.88
CA PHE A 480 11.85 3.92 4.70
C PHE A 480 11.59 2.72 3.79
N TRP A 481 11.95 1.49 4.19
CA TRP A 481 11.75 0.22 3.46
C TRP A 481 12.69 -0.13 2.30
N GLY A 482 13.84 0.51 2.19
CA GLY A 482 14.89 0.02 1.27
C GLY A 482 14.49 -0.01 -0.21
N TYR A 483 13.62 0.89 -0.67
CA TYR A 483 13.11 0.89 -2.05
C TYR A 483 13.92 1.71 -3.04
N ALA A 484 14.60 2.76 -2.55
CA ALA A 484 15.42 3.64 -3.37
C ALA A 484 16.53 2.91 -4.17
N PRO A 485 17.16 1.82 -3.66
CA PRO A 485 18.17 1.07 -4.41
C PRO A 485 17.71 0.55 -5.78
N ARG A 486 16.38 0.45 -6.04
CA ARG A 486 15.84 0.14 -7.37
C ARG A 486 16.39 1.04 -8.48
N GLN A 487 16.68 2.31 -8.20
CA GLN A 487 17.20 3.24 -9.21
C GLN A 487 18.67 2.98 -9.54
N LEU A 488 19.39 2.26 -8.69
CA LEU A 488 20.81 1.93 -8.89
C LEU A 488 21.02 0.64 -9.68
N LEU A 489 20.01 -0.22 -9.83
CA LEU A 489 20.15 -1.50 -10.53
C LEU A 489 20.70 -1.37 -11.97
N PRO A 490 20.24 -0.42 -12.82
CA PRO A 490 20.81 -0.25 -14.15
C PRO A 490 22.31 0.08 -14.12
N TRP A 491 22.74 0.90 -13.16
CA TRP A 491 24.14 1.25 -12.97
C TRP A 491 24.96 0.04 -12.50
N LEU A 492 24.43 -0.77 -11.57
CA LEU A 492 25.07 -2.01 -11.14
C LEU A 492 25.23 -3.00 -12.30
N ASN A 493 24.16 -3.22 -13.08
CA ASN A 493 24.19 -4.15 -14.21
C ASN A 493 25.27 -3.78 -15.24
N LYS A 494 25.50 -2.47 -15.43
CA LYS A 494 26.48 -1.92 -16.37
C LYS A 494 27.91 -1.94 -15.79
N THR A 495 28.08 -1.62 -14.52
CA THR A 495 29.37 -1.24 -13.95
C THR A 495 29.99 -2.34 -13.09
N ALA A 496 29.18 -3.17 -12.43
CA ALA A 496 29.69 -4.24 -11.58
C ALA A 496 30.33 -5.36 -12.42
N PRO A 497 31.57 -5.77 -12.12
CA PRO A 497 32.20 -6.93 -12.74
C PRO A 497 31.33 -8.20 -12.62
N PRO A 498 31.52 -9.20 -13.50
CA PRO A 498 30.84 -10.48 -13.38
C PRO A 498 31.02 -11.10 -11.98
N HIS A 499 29.96 -11.71 -11.45
CA HIS A 499 29.96 -12.43 -10.17
C HIS A 499 30.29 -11.60 -8.92
N THR A 500 30.19 -10.27 -9.00
CA THR A 500 30.45 -9.37 -7.86
C THR A 500 29.52 -9.66 -6.67
N SER A 501 30.11 -9.77 -5.47
CA SER A 501 29.35 -9.80 -4.20
C SER A 501 29.04 -8.38 -3.74
N ILE A 502 27.76 -8.12 -3.47
CA ILE A 502 27.24 -6.80 -3.14
C ILE A 502 26.48 -6.88 -1.81
N TYR A 503 26.83 -5.97 -0.90
CA TYR A 503 26.04 -5.71 0.30
C TYR A 503 24.94 -4.72 -0.04
N TYR A 504 23.67 -5.15 0.05
CA TYR A 504 22.51 -4.36 -0.37
C TYR A 504 21.81 -3.60 0.76
N HIS A 505 22.33 -3.71 1.98
CA HIS A 505 21.78 -3.05 3.17
C HIS A 505 20.29 -3.42 3.42
N ASP A 506 19.37 -2.44 3.35
CA ASP A 506 17.94 -2.64 3.65
C ASP A 506 17.11 -3.23 2.48
N LEU A 507 17.70 -3.37 1.28
CA LEU A 507 17.08 -4.16 0.22
C LEU A 507 17.23 -5.64 0.58
N ASN A 508 16.14 -6.28 1.01
CA ASN A 508 16.18 -7.66 1.50
C ASN A 508 16.35 -8.71 0.38
N PRO A 509 16.76 -9.96 0.70
CA PRO A 509 16.97 -11.01 -0.30
C PRO A 509 15.75 -11.36 -1.16
N GLY A 510 14.55 -11.21 -0.61
CA GLY A 510 13.32 -11.44 -1.37
C GLY A 510 13.11 -10.38 -2.47
N SER A 511 13.41 -9.12 -2.17
CA SER A 511 13.40 -8.01 -3.12
C SER A 511 14.48 -8.18 -4.19
N HIS A 512 15.70 -8.54 -3.76
CA HIS A 512 16.80 -8.90 -4.66
C HIS A 512 16.40 -10.01 -5.65
N ALA A 513 15.82 -11.09 -5.14
CA ALA A 513 15.35 -12.20 -5.96
C ALA A 513 14.22 -11.77 -6.91
N ALA A 514 13.31 -10.90 -6.48
CA ALA A 514 12.24 -10.38 -7.35
C ALA A 514 12.82 -9.57 -8.53
N TYR A 515 13.83 -8.73 -8.28
CA TYR A 515 14.48 -7.99 -9.37
C TYR A 515 15.19 -8.88 -10.38
N ILE A 516 15.83 -9.98 -9.94
CA ILE A 516 16.42 -10.95 -10.85
C ILE A 516 15.33 -11.62 -11.71
N ARG A 517 14.23 -12.07 -11.10
CA ARG A 517 13.13 -12.74 -11.81
C ARG A 517 12.48 -11.85 -12.88
N ASP A 518 12.28 -10.58 -12.56
CA ASP A 518 11.78 -9.56 -13.50
C ASP A 518 12.85 -9.04 -14.48
N GLY A 519 14.08 -9.57 -14.43
CA GLY A 519 15.17 -9.19 -15.33
C GLY A 519 15.73 -7.78 -15.11
N LEU A 520 15.43 -7.17 -13.97
CA LEU A 520 15.88 -5.83 -13.60
C LEU A 520 17.31 -5.83 -13.03
N LEU A 521 17.77 -6.97 -12.52
CA LEU A 521 19.11 -7.18 -11.97
C LEU A 521 19.73 -8.43 -12.59
N ARG A 522 21.02 -8.38 -12.95
CA ARG A 522 21.69 -9.58 -13.48
C ARG A 522 21.74 -10.68 -12.42
N SER A 523 21.54 -11.93 -12.85
CA SER A 523 21.50 -13.09 -11.95
C SER A 523 22.85 -13.51 -11.39
N ASP A 524 23.96 -13.00 -11.94
CA ASP A 524 25.31 -13.33 -11.49
C ASP A 524 25.77 -12.48 -10.29
N LEU A 525 25.15 -11.32 -10.05
CA LEU A 525 25.44 -10.47 -8.90
C LEU A 525 24.92 -11.12 -7.61
N ARG A 526 25.78 -11.21 -6.60
CA ARG A 526 25.53 -11.98 -5.38
C ARG A 526 25.18 -11.07 -4.21
N TYR A 527 24.26 -11.52 -3.38
CA TYR A 527 23.94 -10.89 -2.09
C TYR A 527 24.96 -11.36 -1.04
N SER A 528 25.73 -10.44 -0.44
CA SER A 528 26.82 -10.82 0.48
C SER A 528 26.40 -11.10 1.92
N GLY A 529 25.15 -10.78 2.29
CA GLY A 529 24.59 -11.06 3.62
C GLY A 529 24.23 -9.79 4.38
N TYR A 530 24.24 -9.86 5.71
CA TYR A 530 23.77 -8.81 6.60
C TYR A 530 24.88 -8.25 7.48
N GLU A 531 24.65 -7.04 7.97
CA GLU A 531 25.52 -6.35 8.93
C GLU A 531 27.00 -6.33 8.50
N GLN A 532 27.89 -6.20 9.48
CA GLN A 532 29.33 -6.13 9.31
C GLN A 532 29.91 -7.35 8.56
N HIS A 533 29.37 -8.55 8.79
CA HIS A 533 29.80 -9.75 8.05
C HIS A 533 29.53 -9.62 6.55
N GLY A 534 28.31 -9.20 6.18
CA GLY A 534 27.95 -8.96 4.78
C GLY A 534 28.80 -7.88 4.12
N ILE A 535 29.17 -6.83 4.86
CA ILE A 535 30.09 -5.79 4.38
C ILE A 535 31.48 -6.39 4.15
N SER A 536 32.03 -7.11 5.12
CA SER A 536 33.41 -7.64 5.04
C SER A 536 33.64 -8.55 3.82
N THR A 537 32.64 -9.37 3.45
CA THR A 537 32.71 -10.32 2.33
C THR A 537 32.26 -9.73 0.98
N SER A 538 31.81 -8.48 0.97
CA SER A 538 31.39 -7.78 -0.24
C SER A 538 32.54 -7.10 -0.97
N LYS A 539 32.37 -6.91 -2.28
CA LYS A 539 33.23 -6.08 -3.13
C LYS A 539 32.63 -4.70 -3.39
N MET A 540 31.30 -4.61 -3.37
CA MET A 540 30.56 -3.35 -3.37
C MET A 540 29.55 -3.34 -2.22
N ALA A 541 29.27 -2.16 -1.65
CA ALA A 541 28.32 -2.02 -0.56
C ALA A 541 27.43 -0.80 -0.78
N MET A 542 26.14 -0.94 -0.48
CA MET A 542 25.18 0.15 -0.46
C MET A 542 24.94 0.59 0.99
N VAL A 543 24.63 1.87 1.17
CA VAL A 543 24.07 2.41 2.40
C VAL A 543 22.82 3.19 2.04
N VAL A 544 21.69 2.80 2.65
CA VAL A 544 20.44 3.54 2.59
C VAL A 544 20.51 4.55 3.73
N HIS A 545 20.41 5.84 3.39
CA HIS A 545 20.59 6.93 4.35
C HIS A 545 19.34 7.13 5.19
N GLU A 546 19.44 6.77 6.48
CA GLU A 546 18.54 7.11 7.59
C GLU A 546 19.43 7.33 8.83
N LEU A 547 19.04 8.17 9.79
CA LEU A 547 19.90 8.52 10.94
C LEU A 547 20.46 7.31 11.70
N HIS A 548 19.64 6.28 11.89
CA HIS A 548 20.05 5.05 12.58
C HIS A 548 21.00 4.13 11.79
N PHE A 549 21.19 4.43 10.50
CA PHE A 549 22.04 3.69 9.58
C PHE A 549 23.41 4.32 9.37
N ASN A 550 23.71 5.46 10.00
CA ASN A 550 25.03 6.10 9.92
C ASN A 550 26.19 5.15 10.28
N LYS A 551 25.96 4.16 11.16
CA LYS A 551 26.97 3.14 11.53
C LYS A 551 27.50 2.35 10.32
N TYR A 552 26.69 2.14 9.28
CA TYR A 552 27.07 1.30 8.15
C TYR A 552 28.08 1.98 7.24
N ASP A 553 28.03 3.31 7.12
CA ASP A 553 29.08 4.08 6.43
C ASP A 553 30.43 3.83 7.09
N TYR A 554 30.54 3.99 8.41
CA TYR A 554 31.80 3.76 9.15
C TYR A 554 32.31 2.31 9.00
N TRP A 555 31.42 1.32 9.07
CA TRP A 555 31.80 -0.08 8.86
C TRP A 555 32.32 -0.34 7.45
N ILE A 556 31.72 0.29 6.43
CA ILE A 556 32.19 0.18 5.05
C ILE A 556 33.52 0.88 4.89
N TRP A 557 33.68 2.09 5.42
CA TRP A 557 34.94 2.84 5.33
C TRP A 557 36.09 2.07 5.97
N ALA A 558 35.86 1.49 7.15
CA ALA A 558 36.83 0.64 7.82
C ALA A 558 37.15 -0.62 6.99
N ALA A 559 36.14 -1.28 6.42
CA ALA A 559 36.33 -2.51 5.66
C ALA A 559 36.95 -2.30 4.27
N TYR A 560 36.68 -1.15 3.63
CA TYR A 560 37.06 -0.86 2.24
C TYR A 560 38.29 0.05 2.16
N GLY A 561 38.66 0.72 3.25
CA GLY A 561 39.77 1.66 3.32
C GLY A 561 39.52 2.97 2.56
N THR A 562 38.25 3.32 2.32
CA THR A 562 37.90 4.57 1.63
C THR A 562 36.54 5.10 2.08
N PRO A 563 36.43 6.42 2.36
CA PRO A 563 35.15 7.09 2.59
C PRO A 563 34.48 7.59 1.30
N ILE A 564 35.12 7.41 0.14
CA ILE A 564 34.65 7.98 -1.12
C ILE A 564 33.62 7.05 -1.78
N PRO A 565 32.36 7.48 -1.96
CA PRO A 565 31.37 6.68 -2.65
C PRO A 565 31.65 6.62 -4.16
N ALA A 566 31.48 5.43 -4.75
CA ALA A 566 31.53 5.24 -6.20
C ALA A 566 30.29 5.81 -6.92
N LYS A 567 29.15 5.87 -6.23
CA LYS A 567 27.92 6.49 -6.73
C LYS A 567 27.05 6.96 -5.56
N VAL A 568 26.43 8.12 -5.72
CA VAL A 568 25.38 8.60 -4.80
C VAL A 568 24.09 8.80 -5.60
N LEU A 569 23.00 8.24 -5.08
CA LEU A 569 21.64 8.51 -5.52
C LEU A 569 21.07 9.63 -4.65
N THR A 570 20.67 10.73 -5.27
CA THR A 570 20.15 11.92 -4.58
C THR A 570 18.73 12.27 -5.05
N LEU A 571 17.98 12.95 -4.19
CA LEU A 571 16.76 13.68 -4.51
C LEU A 571 16.95 15.13 -4.09
N ASP A 572 16.93 16.08 -5.04
CA ASP A 572 17.15 17.52 -4.77
C ASP A 572 18.39 17.79 -3.90
N GLY A 573 19.51 17.11 -4.20
CA GLY A 573 20.76 17.20 -3.44
C GLY A 573 20.82 16.33 -2.17
N VAL A 574 19.70 15.81 -1.68
CA VAL A 574 19.66 14.94 -0.50
C VAL A 574 20.11 13.52 -0.86
N PRO A 575 21.16 12.97 -0.23
CA PRO A 575 21.60 11.61 -0.49
C PRO A 575 20.58 10.60 0.08
N LEU A 576 20.07 9.73 -0.79
CA LEU A 576 19.19 8.62 -0.44
C LEU A 576 19.98 7.32 -0.34
N VAL A 577 20.82 7.00 -1.33
CA VAL A 577 21.63 5.77 -1.29
C VAL A 577 23.04 6.06 -1.76
N SER A 578 24.04 5.66 -0.99
CA SER A 578 25.44 5.67 -1.41
C SER A 578 25.89 4.26 -1.75
N VAL A 579 26.71 4.14 -2.79
CA VAL A 579 27.35 2.89 -3.19
C VAL A 579 28.86 3.07 -3.10
N TYR A 580 29.50 2.18 -2.37
CA TYR A 580 30.94 2.08 -2.22
C TYR A 580 31.45 0.88 -2.99
N ALA A 581 32.66 0.99 -3.51
CA ALA A 581 33.39 -0.11 -4.12
C ALA A 581 34.77 -0.20 -3.49
N ARG A 582 35.30 -1.41 -3.34
CA ARG A 582 36.69 -1.56 -2.91
C ARG A 582 37.64 -0.91 -3.93
N PRO A 583 38.74 -0.27 -3.48
CA PRO A 583 39.73 0.33 -4.37
C PRO A 583 40.17 -0.61 -5.49
N GLY A 584 40.32 -0.09 -6.72
CA GLY A 584 40.73 -0.85 -7.91
C GLY A 584 39.63 -1.70 -8.57
N LEU A 585 38.48 -1.97 -7.90
CA LEU A 585 37.44 -2.86 -8.45
C LEU A 585 36.83 -2.34 -9.76
N LEU A 586 36.54 -1.04 -9.82
CA LEU A 586 35.86 -0.44 -10.98
C LEU A 586 36.85 -0.01 -12.07
N GLU A 587 38.10 0.25 -11.71
CA GLU A 587 39.19 0.61 -12.63
C GLU A 587 39.65 -0.57 -13.49
N SER A 588 39.55 -1.81 -12.98
CA SER A 588 39.91 -3.03 -13.71
C SER A 588 38.89 -3.43 -14.79
N THR A 589 37.85 -2.63 -15.04
CA THR A 589 36.82 -2.93 -16.04
C THR A 589 37.23 -2.29 -17.38
N PRO A 590 37.65 -3.06 -18.41
CA PRO A 590 38.25 -2.49 -19.60
C PRO A 590 37.23 -1.63 -20.37
N THR A 591 37.42 -0.31 -20.32
CA THR A 591 36.70 0.66 -21.13
C THR A 591 37.49 0.96 -22.40
N LYS A 592 37.41 0.07 -23.40
CA LYS A 592 37.47 0.32 -24.86
C LYS A 592 37.80 -0.97 -25.61
N PRO A 593 37.27 -1.17 -26.84
CA PRO A 593 37.73 -2.26 -27.68
C PRO A 593 39.19 -1.99 -28.04
N SER A 594 40.05 -2.99 -27.81
CA SER A 594 41.44 -2.97 -28.25
C SER A 594 41.46 -2.60 -29.72
N ARG A 595 42.11 -1.48 -30.06
CA ARG A 595 42.62 -1.24 -31.42
C ARG A 595 43.57 -2.40 -31.73
N ARG A 596 43.06 -3.47 -32.34
CA ARG A 596 43.92 -4.41 -33.06
C ARG A 596 44.56 -3.60 -34.17
N ARG A 597 45.89 -3.60 -34.16
CA ARG A 597 46.76 -3.10 -35.22
C ARG A 597 46.18 -3.46 -36.59
N ALA A 598 45.96 -2.43 -37.41
CA ALA A 598 45.78 -2.60 -38.83
C ALA A 598 47.14 -2.96 -39.43
N GLU A 599 47.35 -4.24 -39.68
CA GLU A 599 48.36 -4.70 -40.64
C GLU A 599 47.63 -5.18 -41.90
N HIS A 600 47.94 -4.48 -42.98
CA HIS A 600 47.86 -4.89 -44.38
C HIS A 600 46.46 -5.02 -45.01
N GLY A 601 46.09 -3.94 -45.72
CA GLY A 601 45.02 -3.96 -46.70
C GLY A 601 45.43 -4.67 -47.99
N ARG A 602 44.49 -5.48 -48.50
CA ARG A 602 44.22 -5.65 -49.93
C ARG A 602 42.69 -5.63 -50.11
N PRO A 603 42.15 -4.92 -51.12
CA PRO A 603 40.71 -4.77 -51.28
C PRO A 603 40.14 -5.87 -52.18
N LEU A 604 39.04 -6.51 -51.76
CA LEU A 604 38.19 -7.30 -52.65
C LEU A 604 36.72 -6.92 -52.47
N SER A 605 36.26 -6.17 -53.48
CA SER A 605 34.93 -6.17 -54.13
C SER A 605 33.67 -6.65 -53.38
N ARG A 606 32.72 -5.70 -53.30
CA ARG A 606 31.24 -5.70 -53.32
C ARG A 606 30.40 -7.01 -53.21
N PRO A 607 29.15 -6.90 -52.69
CA PRO A 607 28.33 -8.02 -52.22
C PRO A 607 27.36 -8.57 -53.28
N GLN A 608 27.04 -9.87 -53.22
CA GLN A 608 25.91 -10.45 -53.94
C GLN A 608 25.00 -11.33 -53.05
N ARG A 609 23.73 -10.90 -53.04
CA ARG A 609 22.47 -11.68 -53.12
C ARG A 609 22.21 -12.86 -52.17
N VAL A 610 21.23 -12.61 -51.31
CA VAL A 610 19.97 -13.36 -51.11
C VAL A 610 19.70 -14.50 -52.11
N ARG A 611 19.54 -15.74 -51.61
CA ARG A 611 18.38 -16.60 -51.92
C ARG A 611 18.24 -17.80 -50.95
N ARG A 612 16.97 -18.03 -50.61
CA ARG A 612 16.33 -19.15 -49.89
C ARG A 612 16.80 -20.53 -50.35
N ILE A 613 16.61 -21.56 -49.51
CA ILE A 613 15.71 -22.71 -49.77
C ILE A 613 15.53 -23.56 -48.49
N MET A 614 14.26 -23.86 -48.17
CA MET A 614 13.83 -24.92 -47.26
C MET A 614 14.04 -26.29 -47.89
N LYS A 615 14.34 -27.33 -47.11
CA LYS A 615 13.70 -28.65 -47.27
C LYS A 615 13.86 -29.52 -46.01
N ALA A 616 12.72 -30.11 -45.64
CA ALA A 616 12.53 -31.06 -44.56
C ALA A 616 12.83 -32.50 -45.03
N ARG A 617 13.23 -33.39 -44.10
CA ARG A 617 12.47 -34.60 -43.68
C ARG A 617 13.38 -35.72 -43.11
N ALA A 618 12.76 -36.42 -42.16
CA ALA A 618 12.83 -37.86 -41.87
C ALA A 618 13.98 -38.44 -41.01
N LYS A 619 13.56 -38.98 -39.84
CA LYS A 619 14.11 -40.15 -39.14
C LYS A 619 13.95 -41.42 -40.00
N PRO A 620 14.71 -42.49 -39.72
CA PRO A 620 14.15 -43.63 -38.97
C PRO A 620 15.10 -44.24 -37.91
N ALA A 621 14.60 -45.28 -37.23
CA ALA A 621 15.02 -45.82 -35.93
C ALA A 621 16.12 -46.92 -35.96
N GLU A 622 16.81 -47.06 -34.81
CA GLU A 622 17.41 -48.21 -34.06
C GLU A 622 17.66 -49.60 -34.72
N PRO A 623 18.60 -50.47 -34.23
CA PRO A 623 18.72 -50.86 -32.80
C PRO A 623 20.10 -51.30 -32.18
N ALA A 624 20.10 -51.29 -30.84
CA ALA A 624 20.61 -52.25 -29.83
C ALA A 624 22.12 -52.60 -29.56
N SER A 625 22.47 -52.34 -28.29
CA SER A 625 23.23 -53.16 -27.31
C SER A 625 24.74 -52.96 -27.11
N LYS A 626 25.14 -52.61 -25.88
CA LYS A 626 25.92 -53.47 -24.94
C LYS A 626 26.21 -52.79 -23.57
N ALA A 627 25.68 -53.42 -22.52
CA ALA A 627 26.22 -53.75 -21.18
C ALA A 627 26.90 -52.73 -20.21
N LYS A 628 26.21 -52.56 -19.05
CA LYS A 628 26.63 -52.52 -17.60
C LYS A 628 27.55 -51.39 -17.07
N PRO A 629 27.58 -51.05 -15.74
CA PRO A 629 27.03 -51.77 -14.56
C PRO A 629 26.20 -50.94 -13.53
N ALA A 630 25.78 -51.63 -12.46
CA ALA A 630 24.82 -51.31 -11.40
C ALA A 630 25.11 -50.07 -10.52
N PRO A 631 24.09 -49.45 -9.89
CA PRO A 631 24.29 -48.39 -8.91
C PRO A 631 24.39 -48.92 -7.46
N ARG A 632 25.43 -48.44 -6.77
CA ARG A 632 25.68 -48.59 -5.33
C ARG A 632 24.54 -48.05 -4.46
N ALA A 633 24.37 -48.71 -3.32
CA ALA A 633 23.45 -48.40 -2.24
C ALA A 633 23.61 -46.97 -1.67
N LYS A 634 22.47 -46.40 -1.27
CA LYS A 634 22.31 -45.10 -0.60
C LYS A 634 22.86 -45.14 0.83
N PRO A 635 23.55 -44.09 1.31
CA PRO A 635 23.58 -43.76 2.73
C PRO A 635 22.41 -42.83 3.10
N LYS A 636 21.85 -43.06 4.30
CA LYS A 636 20.79 -42.29 4.95
C LYS A 636 21.10 -40.78 5.01
N PRO A 637 20.11 -39.87 4.87
CA PRO A 637 20.27 -38.51 5.33
C PRO A 637 20.04 -38.45 6.85
N THR A 638 21.07 -38.04 7.57
CA THR A 638 20.99 -37.64 8.97
C THR A 638 20.04 -36.45 9.12
N SER A 639 19.20 -36.52 10.15
CA SER A 639 18.24 -35.51 10.55
C SER A 639 18.97 -34.27 11.10
N GLY A 640 19.28 -33.32 10.22
CA GLY A 640 19.69 -31.96 10.59
C GLY A 640 18.50 -31.01 10.52
N VAL A 641 17.78 -30.85 11.63
CA VAL A 641 16.75 -29.82 11.78
C VAL A 641 17.45 -28.46 11.83
N VAL A 642 17.45 -27.74 10.70
CA VAL A 642 17.82 -26.32 10.69
C VAL A 642 16.69 -25.54 11.36
N LYS A 643 16.86 -25.22 12.64
CA LYS A 643 16.04 -24.23 13.36
C LYS A 643 16.25 -22.85 12.71
N PRO A 644 15.20 -22.04 12.51
CA PRO A 644 15.36 -20.63 12.15
C PRO A 644 16.04 -19.85 13.29
N PRO A 645 16.83 -18.82 12.99
CA PRO A 645 17.63 -18.12 13.99
C PRO A 645 16.76 -17.40 15.02
N GLN A 646 17.13 -17.57 16.29
CA GLN A 646 16.61 -16.81 17.42
C GLN A 646 16.94 -15.32 17.27
N LYS A 647 16.02 -14.48 17.74
CA LYS A 647 16.17 -13.03 17.86
C LYS A 647 17.43 -12.69 18.66
N PRO A 648 18.15 -11.59 18.34
CA PRO A 648 19.19 -11.09 19.21
C PRO A 648 18.56 -10.60 20.51
N THR A 649 19.09 -11.12 21.62
CA THR A 649 18.89 -10.65 22.98
C THR A 649 19.57 -9.29 23.17
N ASP A 650 18.93 -8.45 23.97
CA ASP A 650 19.40 -7.16 24.45
C ASP A 650 20.83 -7.23 25.03
N GLY A 651 21.59 -6.17 24.81
CA GLY A 651 22.92 -5.97 25.38
C GLY A 651 23.37 -4.53 25.18
N THR A 652 22.97 -3.68 26.14
CA THR A 652 23.49 -2.36 26.56
C THR A 652 23.78 -1.30 25.51
#